data_AF-E3JTS3-F1
#
_entry.id   AF-E3JTS3-F1
#
_cell.length_a   1.000
_cell.length_b   1.000
_cell.length_c   1.000
_cell.angle_alpha   90.00
_cell.angle_beta   90.00
_cell.angle_gamma   90.00
#
_symmetry.space_group_name_H-M   'P 1'
#
loop_
_entity.id
_entity.type
_entity.pdbx_description
1 polymer ?
#
loop_
_entity_poly.entity_id
_entity_poly.type
_entity_poly.pdbx_seq_one_letter_code
_entity_poly.pdbx_strand_id
1 'polypeptide(L)'
;MAQTPNHTKSNTQEAHGNEPLISPTYSDKDAASSPAQFDVEALDEKGAQSGASLIPKSSSSKLTQVSSWACIIVIGQLAILAVALTFFILIHFTHTPMQKNVAEWANDSPRGLAFCVTILATLFSSLSTFLFSKGLILYLTSHSNRPAPLINFLTVSSLSRGAPLFSRHHISWTILSMLALVLVNSLTASFTTIITPTPMVVNVPIRGTEFNLFSETFAHLVADPEKSKAFPRISVDQAKINKQISAVIGPVGLTSAYTSASRELGYPGVITYLGTSFNSTTGGIVPAVPAMQDAMEVDSDRPFNHNFRRYKPAFQFVDPSFKPSKKFSFNFTTIQQGFTVDVKCQALPANPTAQEPAMRVQLENNVTLPGQTLNSSLWRYSVQCPSQNLPPPPTNQSIIMNSTGSMLLSETCSGVTFDGQEVPGSQLLVLAGYGPMYSYITPRACQFTPYLTLAEVQYSNIVNVSRVISREPVTPLTAPITYTVYAAVKDAMTQYVANQRNKVGDDVAALYGISSSIDSSNDPLLNTILEAYLRGLIETRATIDKTPPLSAGRGHIMAASIHDLSPEWTTRFDGVWSYETLGWHKANESIKSTIIGIVPILLITITTIFLVLFSWLSLKGTQHLRDEPFDPNNLVTLLKAGRDGAMVDILGSQQTLGSAAIGRDVRIQLHRNATQWELRPVKVA
;
A
#
# COMPACT_ATOMS: atom_id res chain seq x y z
N MET A 1 4.06 15.97 35.00
CA MET A 1 4.69 17.29 34.80
C MET A 1 5.05 17.43 33.33
N ALA A 2 4.94 18.63 32.75
CA ALA A 2 5.27 18.88 31.34
C ALA A 2 6.07 20.18 31.22
N GLN A 3 7.15 20.14 30.44
CA GLN A 3 7.91 21.32 30.03
C GLN A 3 8.42 21.12 28.60
N THR A 4 7.95 21.98 27.69
CA THR A 4 8.68 22.36 26.47
C THR A 4 9.56 23.58 26.77
N PRO A 5 10.57 23.85 25.93
CA PRO A 5 10.88 25.23 25.58
C PRO A 5 10.97 25.46 24.06
N ASN A 6 11.00 26.74 23.67
CA ASN A 6 10.80 27.22 22.28
C ASN A 6 12.10 27.41 21.48
N HIS A 7 11.93 27.62 20.17
CA HIS A 7 12.92 28.23 19.26
C HIS A 7 13.32 29.66 19.66
N THR A 8 14.56 30.05 19.32
CA THR A 8 14.95 31.43 19.00
C THR A 8 15.92 31.42 17.80
N LYS A 9 15.95 32.49 16.99
CA LYS A 9 16.90 32.71 15.88
C LYS A 9 17.70 34.02 16.09
N SER A 10 18.94 34.04 15.61
CA SER A 10 19.78 35.23 15.31
C SER A 10 20.77 34.79 14.20
N ASN A 11 20.92 35.45 13.05
CA ASN A 11 21.48 36.79 12.76
C ASN A 11 22.98 36.93 13.16
N THR A 12 23.91 37.40 12.33
CA THR A 12 23.95 37.70 10.86
C THR A 12 25.43 37.84 10.42
N GLN A 13 25.78 37.74 9.13
CA GLN A 13 26.98 38.43 8.59
C GLN A 13 26.87 38.78 7.09
N GLU A 14 27.25 40.01 6.73
CA GLU A 14 27.38 40.58 5.37
C GLU A 14 28.89 40.70 5.04
N ALA A 15 29.44 41.17 3.90
CA ALA A 15 29.00 41.68 2.58
C ALA A 15 30.08 41.20 1.54
N HIS A 16 30.17 41.52 0.24
CA HIS A 16 29.58 42.48 -0.74
C HIS A 16 29.34 41.73 -2.08
N GLY A 17 28.80 42.28 -3.18
CA GLY A 17 28.30 43.62 -3.49
C GLY A 17 29.01 44.28 -4.70
N ASN A 18 28.32 44.36 -5.85
CA ASN A 18 28.46 45.39 -6.89
C ASN A 18 27.46 45.16 -8.04
N GLU A 19 26.60 46.14 -8.28
CA GLU A 19 25.77 46.33 -9.49
C GLU A 19 26.29 47.60 -10.21
N PRO A 20 25.96 47.85 -11.49
CA PRO A 20 24.91 48.85 -11.70
C PRO A 20 24.02 48.65 -12.95
N LEU A 21 22.70 48.72 -12.74
CA LEU A 21 21.77 49.71 -13.32
C LEU A 21 22.14 50.38 -14.67
N ILE A 22 21.27 50.24 -15.69
CA ILE A 22 20.53 51.31 -16.40
C ILE A 22 19.69 50.75 -17.60
N SER A 23 18.59 51.43 -17.94
CA SER A 23 17.69 51.25 -19.11
C SER A 23 17.21 52.66 -19.55
N PRO A 24 16.57 52.92 -20.73
CA PRO A 24 15.95 52.04 -21.75
C PRO A 24 16.68 52.13 -23.14
N THR A 25 16.16 52.19 -24.39
CA THR A 25 14.85 52.55 -25.01
C THR A 25 14.70 52.05 -26.47
N TYR A 26 13.51 52.27 -27.06
CA TYR A 26 13.12 52.26 -28.49
C TYR A 26 14.19 52.67 -29.53
N SER A 27 14.20 52.07 -30.73
CA SER A 27 13.46 52.61 -31.91
C SER A 27 13.61 51.74 -33.19
N ASP A 28 12.98 52.19 -34.27
CA ASP A 28 12.65 51.49 -35.53
C ASP A 28 13.72 51.50 -36.66
N LYS A 29 13.49 50.61 -37.66
CA LYS A 29 13.63 50.79 -39.13
C LYS A 29 14.90 50.49 -39.98
N ASP A 30 14.57 49.91 -41.15
CA ASP A 30 15.12 50.09 -42.52
C ASP A 30 16.56 49.58 -42.83
N ALA A 31 16.93 49.09 -44.03
CA ALA A 31 16.21 48.89 -45.31
C ALA A 31 16.73 47.67 -46.12
N ALA A 32 16.15 47.44 -47.31
CA ALA A 32 16.39 46.30 -48.21
C ALA A 32 17.66 46.37 -49.08
N SER A 33 18.04 45.23 -49.68
CA SER A 33 18.87 45.15 -50.89
C SER A 33 18.46 44.01 -51.84
N SER A 34 18.57 44.29 -53.15
CA SER A 34 18.38 43.39 -54.31
C SER A 34 19.66 43.50 -55.19
N PRO A 35 19.77 43.02 -56.46
CA PRO A 35 18.94 42.12 -57.29
C PRO A 35 19.75 40.87 -57.78
N ALA A 36 19.25 39.99 -58.66
CA ALA A 36 19.44 39.98 -60.14
C ALA A 36 19.32 38.50 -60.65
N GLN A 37 19.10 38.09 -61.92
CA GLN A 37 18.63 38.72 -63.17
C GLN A 37 18.49 37.64 -64.28
N PHE A 38 17.32 37.54 -64.96
CA PHE A 38 17.02 37.02 -66.34
C PHE A 38 17.60 35.62 -66.78
N ASP A 39 17.23 34.94 -67.87
CA ASP A 39 16.40 35.11 -69.10
C ASP A 39 15.46 33.86 -69.27
N VAL A 40 14.44 33.64 -70.14
CA VAL A 40 13.75 34.21 -71.35
C VAL A 40 13.71 33.18 -72.52
N GLU A 41 12.86 33.40 -73.55
CA GLU A 41 12.57 32.59 -74.77
C GLU A 41 11.63 31.36 -74.67
N ALA A 42 10.75 31.02 -75.63
CA ALA A 42 10.19 31.78 -76.79
C ALA A 42 8.97 31.06 -77.48
N LEU A 43 8.04 31.84 -78.08
CA LEU A 43 7.19 31.59 -79.29
C LEU A 43 6.25 30.34 -79.40
N ASP A 44 5.10 30.33 -80.14
CA ASP A 44 4.19 31.41 -80.64
C ASP A 44 2.81 30.85 -81.15
N GLU A 45 1.94 31.75 -81.62
CA GLU A 45 0.91 31.61 -82.68
C GLU A 45 -0.26 30.59 -82.56
N LYS A 46 -1.47 31.09 -82.23
CA LYS A 46 -2.53 31.47 -83.21
C LYS A 46 -3.83 31.96 -82.57
N GLY A 47 -4.65 32.73 -83.31
CA GLY A 47 -5.83 33.45 -82.80
C GLY A 47 -7.13 33.27 -83.61
N ALA A 48 -7.99 34.31 -83.56
CA ALA A 48 -9.32 34.47 -84.18
C ALA A 48 -10.57 34.13 -83.32
N GLN A 49 -11.01 35.14 -82.55
CA GLN A 49 -12.40 35.61 -82.39
C GLN A 49 -13.59 34.60 -82.34
N SER A 50 -14.28 34.52 -81.20
CA SER A 50 -15.50 35.33 -80.94
C SER A 50 -15.97 35.16 -79.49
N GLY A 51 -16.85 36.05 -79.00
CA GLY A 51 -17.13 36.21 -77.56
C GLY A 51 -18.45 35.60 -77.05
N ALA A 52 -18.42 35.12 -75.81
CA ALA A 52 -19.59 34.91 -74.94
C ALA A 52 -19.19 35.12 -73.47
N SER A 53 -20.06 35.72 -72.65
CA SER A 53 -19.74 36.07 -71.26
C SER A 53 -19.77 34.87 -70.31
N LEU A 54 -18.64 34.60 -69.63
CA LEU A 54 -18.54 33.53 -68.64
C LEU A 54 -18.80 34.05 -67.22
N ILE A 55 -19.92 33.63 -66.64
CA ILE A 55 -20.28 33.85 -65.24
C ILE A 55 -19.43 32.91 -64.35
N PRO A 56 -18.76 33.40 -63.28
CA PRO A 56 -17.91 32.57 -62.44
C PRO A 56 -18.73 31.61 -61.55
N LYS A 57 -18.40 30.31 -61.60
CA LYS A 57 -18.97 29.27 -60.72
C LYS A 57 -18.46 29.43 -59.27
N SER A 58 -19.25 30.08 -58.41
CA SER A 58 -18.89 30.36 -57.00
C SER A 58 -19.79 29.63 -55.96
N SER A 59 -20.40 28.50 -56.34
CA SER A 59 -21.51 27.87 -55.57
C SER A 59 -21.22 26.52 -54.92
N SER A 60 -19.98 25.99 -55.01
CA SER A 60 -19.62 24.66 -54.48
C SER A 60 -18.96 24.69 -53.08
N SER A 61 -18.32 25.80 -52.70
CA SER A 61 -17.44 25.89 -51.53
C SER A 61 -18.12 26.13 -50.18
N LYS A 62 -19.40 26.54 -50.16
CA LYS A 62 -20.12 26.92 -48.93
C LYS A 62 -20.86 25.76 -48.26
N LEU A 63 -21.36 24.80 -49.05
CA LEU A 63 -22.10 23.63 -48.52
C LEU A 63 -21.18 22.69 -47.72
N THR A 64 -19.94 22.51 -48.19
CA THR A 64 -18.90 21.74 -47.51
C THR A 64 -18.51 22.35 -46.16
N GLN A 65 -18.57 23.68 -46.01
CA GLN A 65 -18.22 24.37 -44.76
C GLN A 65 -19.20 24.03 -43.62
N VAL A 66 -20.51 24.04 -43.87
CA VAL A 66 -21.53 23.67 -42.87
C VAL A 66 -21.44 22.16 -42.54
N SER A 67 -21.21 21.32 -43.55
CA SER A 67 -20.99 19.88 -43.34
C SER A 67 -19.74 19.59 -42.51
N SER A 68 -18.66 20.37 -42.69
CA SER A 68 -17.41 20.21 -41.94
C SER A 68 -17.62 20.49 -40.45
N TRP A 69 -18.26 21.60 -40.10
CA TRP A 69 -18.57 21.93 -38.70
C TRP A 69 -19.43 20.89 -37.99
N ALA A 70 -20.43 20.31 -38.69
CA ALA A 70 -21.25 19.22 -38.13
C ALA A 70 -20.39 17.98 -37.79
N CYS A 71 -19.50 17.56 -38.69
CA CYS A 71 -18.56 16.47 -38.44
C CYS A 71 -17.59 16.79 -37.29
N ILE A 72 -17.02 17.99 -37.26
CA ILE A 72 -16.08 18.42 -36.20
C ILE A 72 -16.74 18.36 -34.81
N ILE A 73 -17.99 18.80 -34.67
CA ILE A 73 -18.71 18.77 -33.38
C ILE A 73 -18.97 17.33 -32.92
N VAL A 74 -19.45 16.46 -33.82
CA VAL A 74 -19.72 15.05 -33.48
C VAL A 74 -18.44 14.30 -33.15
N ILE A 75 -17.38 14.44 -33.96
CA ILE A 75 -16.09 13.79 -33.72
C ILE A 75 -15.45 14.32 -32.42
N GLY A 76 -15.51 15.63 -32.18
CA GLY A 76 -14.98 16.25 -30.96
C GLY A 76 -15.69 15.76 -29.69
N GLN A 77 -17.03 15.72 -29.68
CA GLN A 77 -17.78 15.21 -28.53
C GLN A 77 -17.61 13.71 -28.33
N LEU A 78 -17.50 12.92 -29.41
CA LEU A 78 -17.17 11.49 -29.31
C LEU A 78 -15.75 11.25 -28.77
N ALA A 79 -14.76 12.08 -29.14
CA ALA A 79 -13.40 11.98 -28.61
C ALA A 79 -13.34 12.33 -27.11
N ILE A 80 -14.03 13.40 -26.68
CA ILE A 80 -14.15 13.78 -25.27
C ILE A 80 -14.86 12.67 -24.47
N LEU A 81 -15.95 12.11 -25.02
CA LEU A 81 -16.67 11.00 -24.41
C LEU A 81 -15.81 9.73 -24.32
N ALA A 82 -15.02 9.41 -25.34
CA ALA A 82 -14.12 8.27 -25.33
C ALA A 82 -13.04 8.39 -24.24
N VAL A 83 -12.48 9.58 -24.03
CA VAL A 83 -11.55 9.85 -22.91
C VAL A 83 -12.25 9.65 -21.56
N ALA A 84 -13.43 10.24 -21.37
CA ALA A 84 -14.19 10.10 -20.12
C ALA A 84 -14.57 8.63 -19.82
N LEU A 85 -15.03 7.90 -20.84
CA LEU A 85 -15.35 6.47 -20.73
C LEU A 85 -14.10 5.62 -20.49
N THR A 86 -12.94 6.00 -21.03
CA THR A 86 -11.68 5.29 -20.77
C THR A 86 -11.32 5.38 -19.29
N PHE A 87 -11.32 6.57 -18.69
CA PHE A 87 -11.07 6.71 -17.25
C PHE A 87 -12.15 6.05 -16.38
N PHE A 88 -13.43 6.13 -16.78
CA PHE A 88 -14.52 5.42 -16.09
C PHE A 88 -14.32 3.89 -16.11
N ILE A 89 -13.89 3.33 -17.25
CA ILE A 89 -13.54 1.91 -17.39
C ILE A 89 -12.30 1.56 -16.56
N LEU A 90 -11.26 2.41 -16.57
CA LEU A 90 -10.05 2.20 -15.78
C LEU A 90 -10.37 2.09 -14.28
N ILE A 91 -11.19 3.02 -13.74
CA ILE A 91 -11.62 3.01 -12.33
C ILE A 91 -12.41 1.74 -11.98
N HIS A 92 -13.32 1.30 -12.84
CA HIS A 92 -14.28 0.23 -12.48
C HIS A 92 -13.87 -1.20 -12.85
N PHE A 93 -13.11 -1.39 -13.92
CA PHE A 93 -12.77 -2.73 -14.43
C PHE A 93 -11.28 -3.05 -14.34
N THR A 94 -10.42 -2.06 -14.12
CA THR A 94 -8.98 -2.26 -13.93
C THR A 94 -8.53 -1.78 -12.55
N HIS A 95 -7.30 -2.13 -12.18
CA HIS A 95 -6.65 -1.63 -10.97
C HIS A 95 -5.33 -1.00 -11.39
N THR A 96 -5.37 0.03 -12.25
CA THR A 96 -4.18 0.60 -12.88
C THR A 96 -3.46 1.57 -11.94
N PRO A 97 -2.24 1.24 -11.47
CA PRO A 97 -1.41 2.21 -10.76
C PRO A 97 -0.97 3.33 -11.71
N MET A 98 -0.81 4.53 -11.17
CA MET A 98 -0.15 5.62 -11.87
C MET A 98 1.35 5.30 -12.02
N GLN A 99 1.99 5.76 -13.11
CA GLN A 99 3.43 5.57 -13.31
C GLN A 99 4.23 6.15 -12.13
N LYS A 100 5.14 5.34 -11.57
CA LYS A 100 5.91 5.60 -10.34
C LYS A 100 6.35 7.06 -10.16
N ASN A 101 7.02 7.64 -11.13
CA ASN A 101 7.58 9.00 -11.02
C ASN A 101 6.48 10.07 -10.81
N VAL A 102 5.31 9.88 -11.44
CA VAL A 102 4.18 10.80 -11.32
C VAL A 102 3.41 10.55 -10.02
N ALA A 103 3.27 9.28 -9.60
CA ALA A 103 2.71 8.92 -8.30
C ALA A 103 3.55 9.52 -7.15
N GLU A 104 4.87 9.40 -7.21
CA GLU A 104 5.81 9.98 -6.24
C GLU A 104 5.69 11.51 -6.18
N TRP A 105 5.70 12.21 -7.32
CA TRP A 105 5.49 13.66 -7.37
C TRP A 105 4.12 14.09 -6.82
N ALA A 106 3.07 13.33 -7.14
CA ALA A 106 1.71 13.61 -6.70
C ALA A 106 1.50 13.37 -5.19
N ASN A 107 2.25 12.44 -4.60
CA ASN A 107 2.31 12.20 -3.17
C ASN A 107 3.10 13.32 -2.44
N ASP A 108 4.21 13.78 -3.01
CA ASP A 108 4.99 14.90 -2.48
C ASP A 108 4.23 16.25 -2.59
N SER A 109 3.38 16.42 -3.61
CA SER A 109 2.60 17.63 -3.84
C SER A 109 1.13 17.34 -4.23
N PRO A 110 0.27 16.96 -3.27
CA PRO A 110 -1.15 16.70 -3.54
C PRO A 110 -1.90 17.93 -4.06
N ARG A 111 -1.45 19.14 -3.67
CA ARG A 111 -1.97 20.42 -4.20
C ARG A 111 -1.58 20.63 -5.66
N GLY A 112 -0.37 20.23 -6.06
CA GLY A 112 0.08 20.25 -7.45
C GLY A 112 -0.72 19.29 -8.32
N LEU A 113 -0.93 18.05 -7.85
CA LEU A 113 -1.80 17.07 -8.51
C LEU A 113 -3.21 17.65 -8.74
N ALA A 114 -3.86 18.13 -7.69
CA ALA A 114 -5.22 18.67 -7.77
C ALA A 114 -5.33 19.86 -8.73
N PHE A 115 -4.32 20.74 -8.76
CA PHE A 115 -4.25 21.86 -9.70
C PHE A 115 -4.12 21.39 -11.16
N CYS A 116 -3.21 20.47 -11.45
CA CYS A 116 -3.02 19.90 -12.80
C CYS A 116 -4.27 19.16 -13.30
N VAL A 117 -4.92 18.35 -12.45
CA VAL A 117 -6.18 17.67 -12.79
C VAL A 117 -7.30 18.68 -13.03
N THR A 118 -7.38 19.75 -12.23
CA THR A 118 -8.39 20.81 -12.41
C THR A 118 -8.19 21.58 -13.72
N ILE A 119 -6.94 21.85 -14.14
CA ILE A 119 -6.65 22.45 -15.45
C ILE A 119 -7.13 21.54 -16.58
N LEU A 120 -6.75 20.26 -16.57
CA LEU A 120 -7.17 19.30 -17.60
C LEU A 120 -8.71 19.16 -17.66
N ALA A 121 -9.36 19.05 -16.51
CA ALA A 121 -10.82 19.03 -16.41
C ALA A 121 -11.47 20.31 -16.95
N THR A 122 -10.88 21.48 -16.70
CA THR A 122 -11.37 22.77 -17.20
C THR A 122 -11.19 22.89 -18.72
N LEU A 123 -10.11 22.35 -19.28
CA LEU A 123 -9.89 22.28 -20.73
C LEU A 123 -10.91 21.37 -21.43
N PHE A 124 -11.19 20.17 -20.91
CA PHE A 124 -12.23 19.30 -21.47
C PHE A 124 -13.65 19.87 -21.29
N SER A 125 -13.92 20.48 -20.13
CA SER A 125 -15.18 21.16 -19.80
C SER A 125 -15.46 22.34 -20.76
N SER A 126 -14.49 23.24 -20.93
CA SER A 126 -14.60 24.38 -21.84
C SER A 126 -14.70 23.97 -23.31
N LEU A 127 -13.95 22.95 -23.75
CA LEU A 127 -14.04 22.42 -25.11
C LEU A 127 -15.41 21.79 -25.38
N SER A 128 -15.94 20.96 -24.49
CA SER A 128 -17.28 20.37 -24.63
C SER A 128 -18.37 21.46 -24.60
N THR A 129 -18.22 22.48 -23.76
CA THR A 129 -19.13 23.65 -23.69
C THR A 129 -19.11 24.47 -24.99
N PHE A 130 -17.93 24.69 -25.58
CA PHE A 130 -17.79 25.36 -26.88
C PHE A 130 -18.47 24.56 -28.01
N LEU A 131 -18.24 23.25 -28.06
CA LEU A 131 -18.90 22.36 -29.03
C LEU A 131 -20.43 22.31 -28.81
N PHE A 132 -20.91 22.39 -27.56
CA PHE A 132 -22.34 22.51 -27.23
C PHE A 132 -22.95 23.83 -27.70
N SER A 133 -22.30 24.97 -27.44
CA SER A 133 -22.73 26.27 -27.97
C SER A 133 -22.78 26.27 -29.51
N LYS A 134 -21.77 25.73 -30.19
CA LYS A 134 -21.77 25.59 -31.66
C LYS A 134 -22.87 24.65 -32.17
N GLY A 135 -23.18 23.56 -31.45
CA GLY A 135 -24.31 22.68 -31.74
C GLY A 135 -25.67 23.38 -31.64
N LEU A 136 -25.88 24.20 -30.59
CA LEU A 136 -27.09 25.02 -30.43
C LEU A 136 -27.25 26.06 -31.54
N ILE A 137 -26.16 26.65 -32.01
CA ILE A 137 -26.17 27.62 -33.13
C ILE A 137 -26.59 26.93 -34.45
N LEU A 138 -26.00 25.77 -34.78
CA LEU A 138 -26.42 24.98 -35.95
C LEU A 138 -27.90 24.56 -35.87
N TYR A 139 -28.36 24.20 -34.68
CA TYR A 139 -29.77 23.91 -34.44
C TYR A 139 -30.65 25.14 -34.73
N LEU A 140 -30.34 26.31 -34.19
CA LEU A 140 -31.06 27.56 -34.49
C LEU A 140 -31.12 27.86 -35.99
N THR A 141 -29.97 27.82 -36.70
CA THR A 141 -29.92 28.10 -38.14
C THR A 141 -30.66 27.06 -38.98
N SER A 142 -30.81 25.81 -38.51
CA SER A 142 -31.60 24.77 -39.19
C SER A 142 -33.11 24.82 -38.89
N HIS A 143 -33.49 25.38 -37.74
CA HIS A 143 -34.86 25.37 -37.23
C HIS A 143 -35.60 26.70 -37.50
N SER A 144 -34.87 27.83 -37.60
CA SER A 144 -35.42 29.16 -37.89
C SER A 144 -36.26 29.24 -39.16
N ASN A 145 -35.99 28.38 -40.14
CA ASN A 145 -36.77 28.23 -41.38
C ASN A 145 -38.20 27.69 -41.16
N ARG A 146 -38.55 27.22 -39.96
CA ARG A 146 -39.90 26.72 -39.59
C ARG A 146 -40.55 27.68 -38.57
N PRO A 147 -41.89 27.80 -38.54
CA PRO A 147 -42.59 28.65 -37.59
C PRO A 147 -42.48 28.13 -36.15
N ALA A 148 -41.51 28.63 -35.40
CA ALA A 148 -41.25 28.29 -34.00
C ALA A 148 -41.81 29.40 -33.08
N PRO A 149 -42.27 29.08 -31.85
CA PRO A 149 -42.65 30.11 -30.89
C PRO A 149 -41.40 30.90 -30.45
N LEU A 150 -41.54 32.22 -30.31
CA LEU A 150 -40.44 33.15 -29.99
C LEU A 150 -39.62 32.70 -28.77
N ILE A 151 -40.27 32.12 -27.75
CA ILE A 151 -39.60 31.64 -26.54
C ILE A 151 -38.53 30.57 -26.83
N ASN A 152 -38.73 29.67 -27.81
CA ASN A 152 -37.74 28.64 -28.18
C ASN A 152 -36.48 29.26 -28.81
N PHE A 153 -36.67 30.30 -29.63
CA PHE A 153 -35.54 31.01 -30.24
C PHE A 153 -34.75 31.80 -29.18
N LEU A 154 -35.44 32.50 -28.29
CA LEU A 154 -34.82 33.26 -27.22
C LEU A 154 -34.08 32.37 -26.20
N THR A 155 -34.67 31.24 -25.77
CA THR A 155 -34.04 30.32 -24.82
C THR A 155 -32.79 29.66 -25.38
N VAL A 156 -32.83 29.17 -26.63
CA VAL A 156 -31.63 28.55 -27.23
C VAL A 156 -30.56 29.61 -27.53
N SER A 157 -30.94 30.83 -27.90
CA SER A 157 -30.01 31.95 -28.04
C SER A 157 -29.32 32.29 -26.70
N SER A 158 -30.08 32.45 -25.61
CA SER A 158 -29.51 32.74 -24.29
C SER A 158 -28.64 31.59 -23.79
N LEU A 159 -29.05 30.34 -24.01
CA LEU A 159 -28.29 29.15 -23.63
C LEU A 159 -26.97 29.03 -24.40
N SER A 160 -26.94 29.38 -25.70
CA SER A 160 -25.71 29.42 -26.50
C SER A 160 -24.70 30.47 -25.99
N ARG A 161 -25.18 31.49 -25.25
CA ARG A 161 -24.41 32.54 -24.58
C ARG A 161 -24.14 32.26 -23.09
N GLY A 162 -24.59 31.12 -22.55
CA GLY A 162 -24.44 30.78 -21.14
C GLY A 162 -25.35 31.55 -20.17
N ALA A 163 -26.41 32.20 -20.65
CA ALA A 163 -27.32 33.01 -19.84
C ALA A 163 -28.67 32.30 -19.57
N PRO A 164 -29.12 32.18 -18.31
CA PRO A 164 -30.40 31.57 -17.98
C PRO A 164 -31.58 32.50 -18.31
N LEU A 165 -32.66 31.95 -18.86
CA LEU A 165 -33.84 32.74 -19.24
C LEU A 165 -34.98 32.58 -18.23
N PHE A 166 -35.14 33.56 -17.34
CA PHE A 166 -36.22 33.61 -16.36
C PHE A 166 -37.52 34.17 -16.97
N SER A 167 -38.55 33.34 -17.11
CA SER A 167 -39.90 33.76 -17.51
C SER A 167 -40.97 33.16 -16.60
N ARG A 168 -41.70 34.01 -15.89
CA ARG A 168 -42.84 33.60 -15.04
C ARG A 168 -43.97 32.89 -15.80
N HIS A 169 -44.11 33.13 -17.11
CA HIS A 169 -45.16 32.54 -17.94
C HIS A 169 -44.74 31.22 -18.62
N HIS A 170 -43.44 30.90 -18.66
CA HIS A 170 -42.92 29.72 -19.36
C HIS A 170 -41.99 28.90 -18.46
N ILE A 171 -42.49 28.53 -17.27
CA ILE A 171 -41.75 27.87 -16.20
C ILE A 171 -40.96 26.63 -16.69
N SER A 172 -41.55 25.79 -17.54
CA SER A 172 -40.88 24.61 -18.12
C SER A 172 -39.60 24.95 -18.90
N TRP A 173 -39.61 26.06 -19.65
CA TRP A 173 -38.44 26.53 -20.40
C TRP A 173 -37.37 27.14 -19.50
N THR A 174 -37.76 27.84 -18.43
CA THR A 174 -36.83 28.32 -17.40
C THR A 174 -36.19 27.16 -16.64
N ILE A 175 -36.95 26.11 -16.29
CA ILE A 175 -36.41 24.89 -15.65
C ILE A 175 -35.40 24.21 -16.58
N LEU A 176 -35.73 24.03 -17.87
CA LEU A 176 -34.81 23.42 -18.86
C LEU A 176 -33.53 24.24 -19.03
N SER A 177 -33.65 25.58 -19.10
CA SER A 177 -32.51 26.51 -19.20
C SER A 177 -31.61 26.44 -17.97
N MET A 178 -32.19 26.40 -16.76
CA MET A 178 -31.44 26.27 -15.50
C MET A 178 -30.78 24.89 -15.37
N LEU A 179 -31.47 23.81 -15.74
CA LEU A 179 -30.91 22.45 -15.72
C LEU A 179 -29.71 22.31 -16.65
N ALA A 180 -29.82 22.82 -17.89
CA ALA A 180 -28.71 22.80 -18.83
C ALA A 180 -27.52 23.66 -18.36
N LEU A 181 -27.78 24.80 -17.73
CA LEU A 181 -26.72 25.65 -17.14
C LEU A 181 -26.03 24.96 -15.94
N VAL A 182 -26.77 24.26 -15.09
CA VAL A 182 -26.20 23.43 -14.00
C VAL A 182 -25.37 22.29 -14.58
N LEU A 183 -25.85 21.58 -15.60
CA LEU A 183 -25.11 20.50 -16.27
C LEU A 183 -23.78 21.02 -16.87
N VAL A 184 -23.81 22.13 -17.61
CA VAL A 184 -22.61 22.76 -18.19
C VAL A 184 -21.62 23.16 -17.09
N ASN A 185 -22.07 23.86 -16.05
CA ASN A 185 -21.20 24.26 -14.94
C ASN A 185 -20.65 23.06 -14.14
N SER A 186 -21.38 21.93 -14.12
CA SER A 186 -20.92 20.69 -13.47
C SER A 186 -19.90 19.90 -14.29
N LEU A 187 -19.64 20.22 -15.56
CA LEU A 187 -18.67 19.50 -16.40
C LEU A 187 -17.26 19.51 -15.80
N THR A 188 -16.80 20.63 -15.24
CA THR A 188 -15.47 20.70 -14.64
C THR A 188 -15.35 19.76 -13.43
N ALA A 189 -16.36 19.74 -12.56
CA ALA A 189 -16.43 18.79 -11.44
C ALA A 189 -16.55 17.33 -11.91
N SER A 190 -17.30 17.09 -13.00
CA SER A 190 -17.46 15.79 -13.64
C SER A 190 -16.12 15.21 -14.10
N PHE A 191 -15.34 16.02 -14.83
CA PHE A 191 -14.01 15.62 -15.29
C PHE A 191 -13.00 15.51 -14.14
N THR A 192 -13.01 16.38 -13.11
CA THR A 192 -12.09 16.19 -11.97
C THR A 192 -12.40 14.91 -11.19
N THR A 193 -13.67 14.56 -10.96
CA THR A 193 -14.06 13.32 -10.28
C THR A 193 -13.60 12.06 -11.02
N ILE A 194 -13.52 12.10 -12.36
CA ILE A 194 -13.10 10.96 -13.19
C ILE A 194 -11.58 10.91 -13.40
N ILE A 195 -10.91 12.07 -13.49
CA ILE A 195 -9.47 12.13 -13.80
C ILE A 195 -8.59 12.05 -12.53
N THR A 196 -9.09 12.46 -11.36
CA THR A 196 -8.31 12.43 -10.10
C THR A 196 -7.95 10.98 -9.72
N PRO A 197 -6.66 10.63 -9.60
CA PRO A 197 -6.26 9.32 -9.10
C PRO A 197 -6.48 9.22 -7.57
N THR A 198 -6.85 8.04 -7.10
CA THR A 198 -7.10 7.72 -5.70
C THR A 198 -5.95 6.92 -5.09
N PRO A 199 -5.75 6.95 -3.75
CA PRO A 199 -4.93 5.97 -3.06
C PRO A 199 -5.43 4.54 -3.30
N MET A 200 -4.51 3.62 -3.57
CA MET A 200 -4.76 2.19 -3.78
C MET A 200 -3.54 1.37 -3.33
N VAL A 201 -3.76 0.13 -2.90
CA VAL A 201 -2.69 -0.81 -2.56
C VAL A 201 -2.41 -1.71 -3.76
N VAL A 202 -1.14 -1.82 -4.16
CA VAL A 202 -0.69 -2.75 -5.19
C VAL A 202 0.03 -3.92 -4.54
N ASN A 203 -0.42 -5.12 -4.90
CA ASN A 203 0.13 -6.40 -4.45
C ASN A 203 1.08 -6.95 -5.53
N VAL A 204 2.35 -7.12 -5.18
CA VAL A 204 3.40 -7.67 -6.06
C VAL A 204 3.91 -8.99 -5.47
N PRO A 205 3.88 -10.11 -6.20
CA PRO A 205 4.40 -11.37 -5.71
C PRO A 205 5.92 -11.32 -5.49
N ILE A 206 6.36 -11.85 -4.35
CA ILE A 206 7.75 -11.98 -3.94
C ILE A 206 8.10 -13.44 -3.68
N ARG A 207 9.38 -13.80 -3.86
CA ARG A 207 9.91 -15.14 -3.65
C ARG A 207 11.30 -15.10 -3.05
N GLY A 208 11.56 -15.90 -2.04
CA GLY A 208 12.87 -16.04 -1.40
C GLY A 208 13.23 -17.49 -1.10
N THR A 209 14.34 -17.67 -0.38
CA THR A 209 14.87 -18.98 0.02
C THR A 209 15.18 -19.02 1.52
N GLU A 210 14.75 -20.07 2.21
CA GLU A 210 15.06 -20.31 3.63
C GLU A 210 15.48 -21.77 3.89
N PHE A 211 15.92 -22.09 5.12
CA PHE A 211 16.22 -23.48 5.50
C PHE A 211 14.95 -24.34 5.53
N ASN A 212 15.04 -25.56 5.01
CA ASN A 212 13.94 -26.52 5.00
C ASN A 212 13.94 -27.40 6.27
N LEU A 213 13.16 -27.01 7.27
CA LEU A 213 12.98 -27.76 8.53
C LEU A 213 12.39 -29.16 8.34
N PHE A 214 11.68 -29.39 7.24
CA PHE A 214 11.06 -30.66 6.90
C PHE A 214 12.02 -31.59 6.13
N SER A 215 13.24 -31.13 5.83
CA SER A 215 14.26 -31.95 5.14
C SER A 215 15.03 -32.81 6.14
N GLU A 216 15.01 -34.12 5.93
CA GLU A 216 15.84 -35.07 6.69
C GLU A 216 17.34 -34.74 6.55
N THR A 217 17.80 -34.29 5.37
CA THR A 217 19.22 -33.94 5.17
C THR A 217 19.63 -32.69 5.96
N PHE A 218 18.70 -31.76 6.23
CA PHE A 218 18.92 -30.65 7.15
C PHE A 218 18.93 -31.13 8.62
N ALA A 219 18.02 -32.04 9.00
CA ALA A 219 18.00 -32.60 10.34
C ALA A 219 19.31 -33.37 10.67
N HIS A 220 19.83 -34.19 9.75
CA HIS A 220 21.15 -34.84 9.88
C HIS A 220 22.30 -33.84 9.94
N LEU A 221 22.21 -32.71 9.23
CA LEU A 221 23.22 -31.65 9.27
C LEU A 221 23.24 -30.89 10.61
N VAL A 222 22.07 -30.73 11.25
CA VAL A 222 21.95 -30.20 12.63
C VAL A 222 22.41 -31.24 13.67
N ALA A 223 22.26 -32.53 13.37
CA ALA A 223 22.65 -33.64 14.26
C ALA A 223 24.17 -33.95 14.28
N ASP A 224 24.90 -33.60 13.21
CA ASP A 224 26.26 -34.09 12.95
C ASP A 224 27.31 -32.96 12.96
N PRO A 225 28.06 -32.79 14.07
CA PRO A 225 29.08 -31.77 14.18
C PRO A 225 30.26 -31.96 13.21
N GLU A 226 30.52 -33.16 12.68
CA GLU A 226 31.60 -33.38 11.71
C GLU A 226 31.17 -32.93 10.30
N LYS A 227 29.93 -33.25 9.87
CA LYS A 227 29.36 -32.70 8.63
C LYS A 227 29.31 -31.16 8.66
N SER A 228 29.04 -30.56 9.82
CA SER A 228 29.07 -29.10 9.99
C SER A 228 30.46 -28.45 9.75
N LYS A 229 31.55 -29.24 9.75
CA LYS A 229 32.93 -28.78 9.45
C LYS A 229 33.32 -28.91 7.97
N ALA A 230 32.48 -29.54 7.14
CA ALA A 230 32.76 -29.73 5.71
C ALA A 230 32.68 -28.43 4.87
N PHE A 231 32.16 -27.36 5.48
CA PHE A 231 31.97 -26.05 4.88
C PHE A 231 33.28 -25.24 4.80
N PRO A 232 33.40 -24.28 3.86
CA PRO A 232 34.59 -23.43 3.75
C PRO A 232 34.86 -22.67 5.05
N ARG A 233 36.14 -22.46 5.36
CA ARG A 233 36.55 -21.69 6.55
C ARG A 233 36.02 -20.26 6.43
N ILE A 234 35.23 -19.84 7.43
CA ILE A 234 34.76 -18.46 7.57
C ILE A 234 35.94 -17.47 7.55
N SER A 235 35.72 -16.29 6.96
CA SER A 235 36.70 -15.20 7.01
C SER A 235 36.93 -14.72 8.44
N VAL A 236 38.06 -14.05 8.70
CA VAL A 236 38.38 -13.48 10.01
C VAL A 236 37.30 -12.49 10.46
N ASP A 237 36.76 -11.70 9.54
CA ASP A 237 35.66 -10.76 9.80
C ASP A 237 34.36 -11.48 10.15
N GLN A 238 34.02 -12.55 9.43
CA GLN A 238 32.80 -13.32 9.75
C GLN A 238 32.96 -14.10 11.06
N ALA A 239 34.17 -14.53 11.42
CA ALA A 239 34.46 -15.09 12.75
C ALA A 239 34.28 -14.05 13.87
N LYS A 240 34.72 -12.79 13.64
CA LYS A 240 34.51 -11.67 14.57
C LYS A 240 33.01 -11.39 14.77
N ILE A 241 32.24 -11.31 13.69
CA ILE A 241 30.78 -11.07 13.77
C ILE A 241 30.04 -12.26 14.39
N ASN A 242 30.41 -13.50 14.05
CA ASN A 242 29.85 -14.70 14.68
C ASN A 242 30.08 -14.70 16.21
N LYS A 243 31.27 -14.27 16.66
CA LYS A 243 31.56 -14.12 18.10
C LYS A 243 30.72 -13.02 18.75
N GLN A 244 30.51 -11.88 18.08
CA GLN A 244 29.65 -10.79 18.57
C GLN A 244 28.18 -11.24 18.69
N ILE A 245 27.63 -11.89 17.66
CA ILE A 245 26.23 -12.34 17.69
C ILE A 245 26.06 -13.47 18.72
N SER A 246 27.01 -14.40 18.84
CA SER A 246 26.96 -15.47 19.84
C SER A 246 26.96 -14.95 21.29
N ALA A 247 27.60 -13.81 21.56
CA ALA A 247 27.53 -13.14 22.87
C ALA A 247 26.14 -12.52 23.18
N VAL A 248 25.28 -12.36 22.18
CA VAL A 248 23.94 -11.75 22.28
C VAL A 248 22.83 -12.81 22.28
N ILE A 249 23.09 -14.05 21.86
CA ILE A 249 22.12 -15.16 21.82
C ILE A 249 21.49 -15.45 23.18
N GLY A 250 22.29 -15.65 24.24
CA GLY A 250 21.79 -15.90 25.60
C GLY A 250 20.90 -14.77 26.12
N PRO A 251 21.36 -13.50 26.11
CA PRO A 251 20.55 -12.34 26.47
C PRO A 251 19.25 -12.20 25.67
N VAL A 252 19.27 -12.45 24.35
CA VAL A 252 18.05 -12.39 23.51
C VAL A 252 17.08 -13.51 23.87
N GLY A 253 17.55 -14.75 24.06
CA GLY A 253 16.72 -15.87 24.49
C GLY A 253 16.02 -15.60 25.82
N LEU A 254 16.76 -15.17 26.84
CA LEU A 254 16.21 -14.84 28.17
C LEU A 254 15.26 -13.63 28.13
N THR A 255 15.59 -12.60 27.34
CA THR A 255 14.70 -11.44 27.15
C THR A 255 13.40 -11.87 26.47
N SER A 256 13.47 -12.70 25.42
CA SER A 256 12.28 -13.17 24.71
C SER A 256 11.38 -14.08 25.55
N ALA A 257 11.98 -14.90 26.42
CA ALA A 257 11.29 -15.72 27.40
C ALA A 257 10.49 -14.84 28.37
N TYR A 258 11.13 -13.83 28.96
CA TYR A 258 10.48 -12.84 29.83
C TYR A 258 9.37 -12.09 29.10
N THR A 259 9.62 -11.61 27.88
CA THR A 259 8.63 -10.87 27.09
C THR A 259 7.42 -11.71 26.70
N SER A 260 7.62 -12.99 26.36
CA SER A 260 6.55 -13.95 26.06
C SER A 260 5.64 -14.17 27.27
N ALA A 261 6.21 -14.43 28.45
CA ALA A 261 5.45 -14.62 29.67
C ALA A 261 4.77 -13.34 30.15
N SER A 262 5.46 -12.19 30.09
CA SER A 262 4.88 -10.88 30.40
C SER A 262 3.65 -10.57 29.55
N ARG A 263 3.64 -11.01 28.28
CA ARG A 263 2.48 -10.84 27.40
C ARG A 263 1.31 -11.75 27.72
N GLU A 264 1.55 -12.99 28.14
CA GLU A 264 0.49 -13.89 28.61
C GLU A 264 -0.22 -13.32 29.86
N LEU A 265 0.51 -12.54 30.67
CA LEU A 265 -0.02 -11.74 31.79
C LEU A 265 -0.70 -10.41 31.37
N GLY A 266 -0.85 -10.16 30.07
CA GLY A 266 -1.56 -9.00 29.51
C GLY A 266 -0.72 -7.74 29.24
N TYR A 267 0.60 -7.77 29.47
CA TYR A 267 1.47 -6.61 29.23
C TYR A 267 1.95 -6.52 27.76
N PRO A 268 2.30 -5.33 27.24
CA PRO A 268 2.79 -5.18 25.87
C PRO A 268 4.19 -5.81 25.68
N GLY A 269 4.23 -6.99 25.06
CA GLY A 269 5.47 -7.72 24.77
C GLY A 269 5.95 -7.64 23.31
N VAL A 270 7.09 -6.99 23.07
CA VAL A 270 7.77 -6.90 21.77
C VAL A 270 9.24 -7.31 21.94
N ILE A 271 9.72 -8.23 21.09
CA ILE A 271 11.12 -8.70 21.08
C ILE A 271 11.81 -8.24 19.80
N THR A 272 13.10 -7.90 19.84
CA THR A 272 13.83 -7.43 18.65
C THR A 272 14.99 -8.36 18.31
N TYR A 273 14.93 -9.01 17.15
CA TYR A 273 15.98 -9.90 16.64
C TYR A 273 16.49 -9.40 15.28
N LEU A 274 17.81 -9.26 15.13
CA LEU A 274 18.47 -8.72 13.93
C LEU A 274 17.92 -7.35 13.47
N GLY A 275 17.39 -6.54 14.39
CA GLY A 275 16.72 -5.27 14.06
C GLY A 275 15.32 -5.42 13.44
N THR A 276 14.68 -6.59 13.58
CA THR A 276 13.25 -6.80 13.31
C THR A 276 12.51 -7.02 14.62
N SER A 277 11.45 -6.27 14.86
CA SER A 277 10.59 -6.40 16.03
C SER A 277 9.48 -7.44 15.80
N PHE A 278 9.29 -8.38 16.73
CA PHE A 278 8.25 -9.41 16.70
C PHE A 278 7.24 -9.24 17.84
N ASN A 279 6.01 -9.69 17.58
CA ASN A 279 4.88 -9.66 18.49
C ASN A 279 4.90 -10.92 19.40
N SER A 280 5.20 -10.78 20.70
CA SER A 280 5.41 -11.89 21.65
C SER A 280 6.66 -12.75 21.42
N THR A 281 6.65 -13.61 20.41
CA THR A 281 7.69 -14.61 20.11
C THR A 281 8.05 -14.57 18.62
N THR A 282 9.07 -15.33 18.21
CA THR A 282 9.44 -15.45 16.79
C THR A 282 8.71 -16.57 16.04
N GLY A 283 8.03 -17.49 16.74
CA GLY A 283 7.47 -18.72 16.15
C GLY A 283 8.49 -19.65 15.48
N GLY A 284 9.78 -19.51 15.80
CA GLY A 284 10.88 -20.20 15.08
C GLY A 284 11.07 -19.72 13.64
N ILE A 285 10.54 -18.54 13.28
CA ILE A 285 10.66 -17.94 11.94
C ILE A 285 11.84 -16.97 11.90
N VAL A 286 12.58 -16.95 10.79
CA VAL A 286 13.70 -16.01 10.58
C VAL A 286 13.19 -14.81 9.78
N PRO A 287 13.40 -13.56 10.24
CA PRO A 287 12.82 -12.38 9.61
C PRO A 287 13.38 -12.17 8.20
N ALA A 288 12.51 -12.19 7.18
CA ALA A 288 12.88 -12.02 5.78
C ALA A 288 13.10 -10.55 5.39
N VAL A 289 13.83 -10.30 4.28
CA VAL A 289 14.13 -8.97 3.74
C VAL A 289 14.17 -8.94 2.21
N PRO A 290 13.86 -7.80 1.56
CA PRO A 290 14.08 -7.66 0.12
C PRO A 290 15.58 -7.69 -0.19
N ALA A 291 15.96 -8.33 -1.29
CA ALA A 291 17.28 -8.21 -1.88
C ALA A 291 17.44 -6.84 -2.54
N MET A 292 18.51 -6.11 -2.22
CA MET A 292 18.95 -4.90 -2.93
C MET A 292 20.47 -4.93 -3.03
N GLN A 293 20.99 -4.53 -4.19
CA GLN A 293 22.43 -4.53 -4.47
C GLN A 293 23.21 -3.52 -3.60
N ASP A 294 22.58 -2.39 -3.26
CA ASP A 294 23.18 -1.29 -2.50
C ASP A 294 23.45 -1.59 -1.00
N ALA A 295 23.28 -2.84 -0.54
CA ALA A 295 23.51 -3.23 0.87
C ALA A 295 25.00 -3.46 1.22
N MET A 296 25.90 -2.77 0.51
CA MET A 296 27.36 -2.95 0.55
C MET A 296 28.12 -1.73 1.09
N GLU A 297 27.64 -1.16 2.19
CA GLU A 297 28.49 -0.37 3.09
C GLU A 297 28.25 -0.78 4.54
N VAL A 298 29.32 -1.26 5.19
CA VAL A 298 29.40 -1.49 6.62
C VAL A 298 30.50 -0.57 7.11
N ASP A 299 30.12 0.49 7.83
CA ASP A 299 31.06 1.36 8.55
C ASP A 299 31.82 0.51 9.56
N SER A 300 33.10 0.21 9.27
CA SER A 300 33.94 -0.72 10.02
C SER A 300 34.29 -0.21 11.42
N ASP A 301 34.16 1.09 11.63
CA ASP A 301 34.80 1.80 12.75
C ASP A 301 33.81 2.06 13.90
N ARG A 302 32.53 1.66 13.74
CA ARG A 302 31.49 1.78 14.77
C ARG A 302 31.10 0.41 15.34
N PRO A 303 31.29 0.15 16.64
CA PRO A 303 31.18 -1.20 17.22
C PRO A 303 29.78 -1.86 17.22
N PHE A 304 28.73 -1.14 16.81
CA PHE A 304 27.34 -1.63 16.83
C PHE A 304 26.51 -1.33 15.57
N ASN A 305 27.08 -0.75 14.50
CA ASN A 305 26.31 -0.39 13.30
C ASN A 305 26.31 -1.50 12.20
N HIS A 306 26.23 -2.76 12.62
CA HIS A 306 26.21 -3.88 11.66
C HIS A 306 24.86 -3.99 10.95
N ASN A 307 24.90 -3.96 9.61
CA ASN A 307 23.73 -4.16 8.77
C ASN A 307 23.30 -5.63 8.77
N PHE A 308 22.47 -6.01 9.73
CA PHE A 308 21.97 -7.38 9.95
C PHE A 308 21.18 -7.98 8.76
N ARG A 309 20.92 -7.21 7.70
CA ARG A 309 20.26 -7.67 6.46
C ARG A 309 20.95 -8.86 5.81
N ARG A 310 22.28 -9.01 5.95
CA ARG A 310 23.04 -10.16 5.42
C ARG A 310 22.71 -11.49 6.11
N TYR A 311 22.14 -11.45 7.31
CA TYR A 311 21.81 -12.63 8.12
C TYR A 311 20.32 -13.00 8.05
N LYS A 312 19.60 -12.41 7.09
CA LYS A 312 18.15 -12.58 6.91
C LYS A 312 17.84 -13.23 5.56
N PRO A 313 16.89 -14.17 5.48
CA PRO A 313 16.43 -14.73 4.21
C PRO A 313 16.03 -13.64 3.22
N ALA A 314 16.74 -13.57 2.09
CA ALA A 314 16.51 -12.56 1.07
C ALA A 314 15.42 -13.02 0.09
N PHE A 315 14.50 -12.12 -0.27
CA PHE A 315 13.52 -12.32 -1.33
C PHE A 315 13.69 -11.34 -2.49
N GLN A 316 13.28 -11.76 -3.67
CA GLN A 316 13.24 -10.95 -4.89
C GLN A 316 11.78 -10.79 -5.35
N PHE A 317 11.50 -9.77 -6.13
CA PHE A 317 10.21 -9.63 -6.81
C PHE A 317 10.14 -10.63 -7.97
N VAL A 318 8.98 -11.26 -8.18
CA VAL A 318 8.80 -12.22 -9.29
C VAL A 318 8.78 -11.50 -10.65
N ASP A 319 8.39 -10.22 -10.67
CA ASP A 319 8.66 -9.30 -11.78
C ASP A 319 10.01 -8.59 -11.57
N PRO A 320 11.04 -8.87 -12.38
CA PRO A 320 12.36 -8.23 -12.27
C PRO A 320 12.39 -6.78 -12.77
N SER A 321 11.34 -6.31 -13.46
CA SER A 321 11.20 -4.92 -13.87
C SER A 321 10.66 -4.03 -12.74
N PHE A 322 9.97 -4.62 -11.76
CA PHE A 322 9.41 -3.90 -10.62
C PHE A 322 10.51 -3.34 -9.71
N LYS A 323 10.46 -2.02 -9.50
CA LYS A 323 11.38 -1.29 -8.60
C LYS A 323 10.56 -0.51 -7.57
N PRO A 324 10.48 -0.95 -6.30
CA PRO A 324 9.66 -0.29 -5.28
C PRO A 324 10.05 1.18 -5.08
N SER A 325 9.10 2.01 -4.65
CA SER A 325 9.39 3.38 -4.23
C SER A 325 10.05 3.41 -2.84
N LYS A 326 10.80 4.48 -2.56
CA LYS A 326 11.27 4.82 -1.20
C LYS A 326 10.38 5.87 -0.51
N LYS A 327 9.34 6.39 -1.19
CA LYS A 327 8.45 7.47 -0.70
C LYS A 327 7.06 7.01 -0.26
N PHE A 328 6.66 5.81 -0.66
CA PHE A 328 5.40 5.21 -0.25
C PHE A 328 5.59 4.21 0.89
N SER A 329 4.55 4.03 1.71
CA SER A 329 4.55 2.97 2.72
C SER A 329 4.48 1.59 2.04
N PHE A 330 5.04 0.59 2.71
CA PHE A 330 4.92 -0.80 2.29
C PHE A 330 4.80 -1.70 3.51
N ASN A 331 4.04 -2.77 3.33
CA ASN A 331 4.05 -3.95 4.18
C ASN A 331 4.32 -5.16 3.27
N PHE A 332 4.68 -6.31 3.82
CA PHE A 332 4.70 -7.54 3.03
C PHE A 332 4.26 -8.73 3.85
N THR A 333 3.76 -9.76 3.17
CA THR A 333 3.42 -11.06 3.74
C THR A 333 4.34 -12.11 3.15
N THR A 334 4.72 -13.11 3.95
CA THR A 334 5.43 -14.32 3.48
C THR A 334 4.75 -15.56 4.03
N ILE A 335 4.93 -16.69 3.35
CA ILE A 335 4.55 -18.02 3.83
C ILE A 335 5.86 -18.74 4.20
N GLN A 336 6.20 -18.75 5.48
CA GLN A 336 7.49 -19.26 5.97
C GLN A 336 7.34 -20.44 6.93
N GLN A 337 8.37 -21.28 6.96
CA GLN A 337 8.50 -22.34 7.93
C GLN A 337 8.89 -21.79 9.31
N GLY A 338 8.32 -22.37 10.36
CA GLY A 338 8.58 -22.07 11.76
C GLY A 338 8.79 -23.34 12.59
N PHE A 339 9.14 -23.14 13.85
CA PHE A 339 9.27 -24.19 14.85
C PHE A 339 8.56 -23.68 16.09
N THR A 340 7.48 -24.35 16.48
CA THR A 340 6.66 -23.98 17.64
C THR A 340 6.65 -25.11 18.65
N VAL A 341 6.36 -24.80 19.90
CA VAL A 341 6.26 -25.79 20.97
C VAL A 341 5.00 -25.58 21.78
N ASP A 342 4.24 -26.64 22.01
CA ASP A 342 3.28 -26.65 23.12
C ASP A 342 4.05 -27.03 24.37
N VAL A 343 4.18 -26.07 25.29
CA VAL A 343 4.63 -26.33 26.66
C VAL A 343 3.40 -26.53 27.52
N LYS A 344 3.40 -27.58 28.36
CA LYS A 344 2.42 -27.78 29.43
C LYS A 344 3.16 -28.06 30.72
N CYS A 345 2.85 -27.33 31.79
CA CYS A 345 3.49 -27.49 33.11
C CYS A 345 2.47 -27.97 34.15
N GLN A 346 2.88 -28.91 35.01
CA GLN A 346 2.08 -29.37 36.14
C GLN A 346 2.95 -29.63 37.37
N ALA A 347 2.40 -29.39 38.57
CA ALA A 347 3.05 -29.74 39.83
C ALA A 347 3.23 -31.27 39.93
N LEU A 348 4.32 -31.71 40.58
CA LEU A 348 4.58 -33.12 40.82
C LEU A 348 3.72 -33.65 41.98
N PRO A 349 3.32 -34.93 41.96
CA PRO A 349 2.70 -35.56 43.12
C PRO A 349 3.69 -35.61 44.29
N ALA A 350 3.21 -35.37 45.51
CA ALA A 350 4.05 -35.36 46.71
C ALA A 350 4.68 -36.72 47.04
N ASN A 351 4.03 -37.82 46.61
CA ASN A 351 4.50 -39.20 46.76
C ASN A 351 4.54 -39.88 45.37
N PRO A 352 5.54 -39.59 44.52
CA PRO A 352 5.62 -40.13 43.17
C PRO A 352 5.94 -41.64 43.18
N THR A 353 5.26 -42.38 42.33
CA THR A 353 5.54 -43.79 42.03
C THR A 353 6.80 -43.95 41.17
N ALA A 354 7.18 -45.19 40.85
CA ALA A 354 8.33 -45.48 39.97
C ALA A 354 8.11 -45.07 38.50
N GLN A 355 6.87 -44.83 38.09
CA GLN A 355 6.49 -44.50 36.70
C GLN A 355 6.28 -43.01 36.47
N GLU A 356 6.16 -42.21 37.54
CA GLU A 356 5.93 -40.76 37.50
C GLU A 356 7.24 -39.95 37.54
N PRO A 357 7.25 -38.70 37.04
CA PRO A 357 8.38 -37.80 37.22
C PRO A 357 8.57 -37.43 38.69
N ALA A 358 9.82 -37.43 39.18
CA ALA A 358 10.18 -37.01 40.53
C ALA A 358 11.46 -36.18 40.56
N MET A 359 11.57 -35.27 41.53
CA MET A 359 12.84 -34.64 41.92
C MET A 359 13.07 -34.85 43.41
N ARG A 360 14.30 -35.20 43.80
CA ARG A 360 14.73 -35.33 45.20
C ARG A 360 15.99 -34.51 45.41
N VAL A 361 16.03 -33.72 46.48
CA VAL A 361 17.14 -32.81 46.79
C VAL A 361 17.61 -33.01 48.23
N GLN A 362 18.92 -33.13 48.39
CA GLN A 362 19.62 -33.25 49.66
C GLN A 362 20.54 -32.04 49.83
N LEU A 363 20.28 -31.28 50.90
CA LEU A 363 21.05 -30.09 51.26
C LEU A 363 22.11 -30.45 52.31
N GLU A 364 23.38 -30.24 51.96
CA GLU A 364 24.52 -30.43 52.85
C GLU A 364 25.13 -29.06 53.18
N ASN A 365 24.91 -28.58 54.41
CA ASN A 365 25.30 -27.24 54.85
C ASN A 365 26.71 -27.19 55.47
N ASN A 366 27.34 -26.02 55.42
CA ASN A 366 28.68 -25.73 55.97
C ASN A 366 29.82 -26.56 55.33
N VAL A 367 29.74 -26.81 54.02
CA VAL A 367 30.81 -27.45 53.26
C VAL A 367 31.98 -26.46 53.09
N THR A 368 33.11 -26.75 53.72
CA THR A 368 34.35 -25.97 53.59
C THR A 368 35.10 -26.34 52.31
N LEU A 369 35.08 -25.45 51.31
CA LEU A 369 35.88 -25.63 50.10
C LEU A 369 37.37 -25.32 50.35
N PRO A 370 38.30 -26.09 49.76
CA PRO A 370 39.74 -25.77 49.82
C PRO A 370 40.02 -24.35 49.33
N GLY A 371 40.58 -23.51 50.20
CA GLY A 371 40.93 -22.12 49.89
C GLY A 371 39.79 -21.10 49.98
N GLN A 372 38.59 -21.46 50.48
CA GLN A 372 37.52 -20.49 50.77
C GLN A 372 37.21 -20.42 52.27
N THR A 373 36.92 -19.20 52.74
CA THR A 373 36.57 -18.89 54.15
C THR A 373 35.06 -18.73 54.38
N LEU A 374 34.22 -18.95 53.35
CA LEU A 374 32.78 -18.76 53.40
C LEU A 374 32.05 -20.11 53.53
N ASN A 375 31.07 -20.17 54.45
CA ASN A 375 30.21 -21.33 54.63
C ASN A 375 29.34 -21.57 53.40
N SER A 376 29.78 -22.50 52.56
CA SER A 376 29.04 -22.96 51.40
C SER A 376 28.08 -24.08 51.77
N SER A 377 27.15 -24.36 50.86
CA SER A 377 26.21 -25.47 50.92
C SER A 377 26.32 -26.26 49.61
N LEU A 378 26.32 -27.59 49.71
CA LEU A 378 26.34 -28.51 48.58
C LEU A 378 24.93 -29.05 48.38
N TRP A 379 24.33 -28.74 47.24
CA TRP A 379 22.98 -29.12 46.87
C TRP A 379 23.11 -30.31 45.93
N ARG A 380 22.88 -31.53 46.47
CA ARG A 380 22.82 -32.76 45.70
C ARG A 380 21.39 -32.98 45.25
N TYR A 381 21.14 -33.11 43.95
CA TYR A 381 19.80 -33.38 43.44
C TYR A 381 19.78 -34.53 42.44
N SER A 382 18.63 -35.19 42.40
CA SER A 382 18.36 -36.28 41.48
C SER A 382 16.99 -36.14 40.85
N VAL A 383 16.89 -36.46 39.57
CA VAL A 383 15.64 -36.48 38.82
C VAL A 383 15.36 -37.90 38.33
N GLN A 384 14.15 -38.34 38.58
CA GLN A 384 13.57 -39.58 38.08
C GLN A 384 12.71 -39.24 36.87
N CYS A 385 13.06 -39.79 35.71
CA CYS A 385 12.25 -39.67 34.50
C CYS A 385 11.11 -40.70 34.52
N PRO A 386 9.90 -40.36 34.05
CA PRO A 386 8.83 -41.32 33.90
C PRO A 386 9.18 -42.37 32.84
N SER A 387 8.67 -43.58 33.02
CA SER A 387 8.90 -44.71 32.12
C SER A 387 7.78 -45.73 32.25
N GLN A 388 7.32 -46.26 31.12
CA GLN A 388 6.40 -47.42 31.08
C GLN A 388 7.15 -48.75 31.21
N ASN A 389 8.47 -48.73 31.03
CA ASN A 389 9.37 -49.88 31.16
C ASN A 389 10.15 -49.80 32.48
N LEU A 390 11.30 -50.48 32.57
CA LEU A 390 12.23 -50.27 33.69
C LEU A 390 12.64 -48.78 33.72
N PRO A 391 12.49 -48.06 34.85
CA PRO A 391 12.87 -46.66 34.91
C PRO A 391 14.40 -46.51 34.76
N PRO A 392 14.87 -45.49 34.02
CA PRO A 392 16.31 -45.22 33.92
C PRO A 392 16.88 -44.87 35.30
N PRO A 393 18.18 -45.14 35.56
CA PRO A 393 18.80 -44.76 36.82
C PRO A 393 18.68 -43.23 37.00
N PRO A 394 18.29 -42.75 38.19
CA PRO A 394 18.08 -41.32 38.41
C PRO A 394 19.37 -40.56 38.17
N THR A 395 19.27 -39.40 37.53
CA THR A 395 20.42 -38.51 37.35
C THR A 395 20.94 -38.09 38.73
N ASN A 396 22.24 -37.90 38.89
CA ASN A 396 22.84 -37.40 40.12
C ASN A 396 23.66 -36.16 39.79
N GLN A 397 23.16 -35.00 40.20
CA GLN A 397 23.78 -33.70 39.99
C GLN A 397 24.18 -33.10 41.34
N SER A 398 25.22 -32.27 41.34
CA SER A 398 25.65 -31.53 42.53
C SER A 398 26.09 -30.12 42.17
N ILE A 399 25.61 -29.14 42.92
CA ILE A 399 25.99 -27.73 42.76
C ILE A 399 26.35 -27.14 44.13
N ILE A 400 27.33 -26.23 44.14
CA ILE A 400 27.78 -25.55 45.36
C ILE A 400 27.25 -24.12 45.33
N MET A 401 26.61 -23.71 46.41
CA MET A 401 25.99 -22.40 46.58
C MET A 401 26.33 -21.81 47.94
N ASN A 402 26.21 -20.48 48.07
CA ASN A 402 26.21 -19.84 49.38
C ASN A 402 25.05 -20.38 50.24
N SER A 403 25.26 -20.50 51.55
CA SER A 403 24.26 -20.98 52.53
C SER A 403 22.94 -20.19 52.55
N THR A 404 22.93 -18.95 52.04
CA THR A 404 21.73 -18.11 51.89
C THR A 404 21.22 -18.01 50.44
N GLY A 405 21.77 -18.79 49.52
CA GLY A 405 21.39 -18.79 48.10
C GLY A 405 19.97 -19.30 47.85
N SER A 406 19.42 -18.92 46.70
CA SER A 406 18.20 -19.49 46.13
C SER A 406 18.47 -19.90 44.68
N MET A 407 18.01 -21.06 44.24
CA MET A 407 18.20 -21.51 42.85
C MET A 407 17.03 -22.36 42.37
N LEU A 408 16.68 -22.16 41.10
CA LEU A 408 15.84 -23.07 40.34
C LEU A 408 16.71 -24.26 39.88
N LEU A 409 16.47 -25.44 40.45
CA LEU A 409 17.13 -26.67 40.00
C LEU A 409 16.30 -27.32 38.90
N SER A 410 16.95 -27.94 37.91
CA SER A 410 16.26 -28.58 36.79
C SER A 410 17.10 -29.64 36.08
N GLU A 411 16.46 -30.67 35.52
CA GLU A 411 17.06 -31.60 34.56
C GLU A 411 16.03 -31.98 33.47
N THR A 412 16.52 -32.31 32.27
CA THR A 412 15.67 -32.66 31.11
C THR A 412 15.67 -34.16 30.84
N CYS A 413 14.50 -34.78 30.85
CA CYS A 413 14.28 -36.14 30.36
C CYS A 413 13.97 -36.07 28.85
N SER A 414 14.84 -36.67 28.03
CA SER A 414 14.72 -36.63 26.56
C SER A 414 13.77 -37.71 26.03
N GLY A 415 12.93 -37.34 25.05
CA GLY A 415 12.07 -38.27 24.31
C GLY A 415 10.83 -38.78 25.06
N VAL A 416 10.56 -38.33 26.28
CA VAL A 416 9.45 -38.82 27.11
C VAL A 416 8.34 -37.78 27.33
N THR A 417 7.13 -38.24 27.57
CA THR A 417 5.96 -37.46 28.04
C THR A 417 5.74 -37.60 29.54
N PHE A 418 4.74 -36.91 30.10
CA PHE A 418 4.29 -37.11 31.49
C PHE A 418 3.97 -38.58 31.81
N ASP A 419 3.33 -39.30 30.88
CA ASP A 419 2.89 -40.69 31.05
C ASP A 419 4.01 -41.73 30.77
N GLY A 420 5.25 -41.27 30.61
CA GLY A 420 6.41 -42.12 30.28
C GLY A 420 6.36 -42.76 28.89
N GLN A 421 5.51 -42.25 27.97
CA GLN A 421 5.52 -42.67 26.58
C GLN A 421 6.72 -42.05 25.85
N GLU A 422 7.36 -42.84 25.00
CA GLU A 422 8.42 -42.35 24.11
C GLU A 422 7.79 -41.66 22.88
N VAL A 423 7.99 -40.34 22.76
CA VAL A 423 7.48 -39.51 21.66
C VAL A 423 8.66 -38.84 20.94
N PRO A 424 8.85 -39.06 19.62
CA PRO A 424 9.98 -38.53 18.88
C PRO A 424 10.16 -37.01 19.05
N GLY A 425 11.34 -36.63 19.55
CA GLY A 425 11.71 -35.25 19.74
C GLY A 425 11.03 -34.53 20.91
N SER A 426 10.14 -35.16 21.70
CA SER A 426 9.61 -34.52 22.91
C SER A 426 10.68 -34.37 24.00
N GLN A 427 10.41 -33.53 25.00
CA GLN A 427 11.19 -33.50 26.24
C GLN A 427 10.30 -33.21 27.45
N LEU A 428 10.75 -33.64 28.62
CA LEU A 428 10.13 -33.32 29.91
C LEU A 428 11.17 -32.64 30.81
N LEU A 429 11.01 -31.34 31.05
CA LEU A 429 11.84 -30.57 31.98
C LEU A 429 11.28 -30.72 33.38
N VAL A 430 11.99 -31.38 34.28
CA VAL A 430 11.63 -31.48 35.71
C VAL A 430 12.39 -30.40 36.47
N LEU A 431 11.69 -29.53 37.22
CA LEU A 431 12.26 -28.36 37.89
C LEU A 431 11.61 -28.05 39.24
N ALA A 432 12.36 -27.42 40.14
CA ALA A 432 11.86 -26.96 41.45
C ALA A 432 12.70 -25.79 42.00
N GLY A 433 12.05 -24.85 42.70
CA GLY A 433 12.73 -23.72 43.33
C GLY A 433 13.11 -23.99 44.78
N TYR A 434 14.34 -23.65 45.14
CA TYR A 434 14.87 -23.82 46.50
C TYR A 434 15.54 -22.55 47.01
N GLY A 435 15.68 -22.45 48.33
CA GLY A 435 16.10 -21.24 49.03
C GLY A 435 14.96 -20.22 49.21
N PRO A 436 15.16 -19.17 50.02
CA PRO A 436 14.09 -18.27 50.47
C PRO A 436 13.37 -17.53 49.33
N MET A 437 14.04 -17.23 48.21
CA MET A 437 13.44 -16.42 47.13
C MET A 437 12.57 -17.23 46.17
N TYR A 438 12.78 -18.54 46.03
CA TYR A 438 12.13 -19.38 45.02
C TYR A 438 11.31 -20.53 45.59
N SER A 439 11.17 -20.64 46.91
CA SER A 439 10.47 -21.73 47.61
C SER A 439 8.98 -21.88 47.24
N TYR A 440 8.35 -20.83 46.73
CA TYR A 440 6.98 -20.88 46.20
C TYR A 440 6.88 -21.66 44.87
N ILE A 441 8.00 -21.88 44.16
CA ILE A 441 8.06 -22.72 42.95
C ILE A 441 8.13 -24.19 43.38
N THR A 442 6.96 -24.73 43.74
CA THR A 442 6.81 -26.15 44.07
C THR A 442 7.33 -27.05 42.94
N PRO A 443 7.86 -28.25 43.25
CA PRO A 443 8.38 -29.17 42.25
C PRO A 443 7.35 -29.47 41.17
N ARG A 444 7.77 -29.36 39.91
CA ARG A 444 6.91 -29.47 38.73
C ARG A 444 7.66 -30.08 37.55
N ALA A 445 6.90 -30.56 36.58
CA ALA A 445 7.43 -30.97 35.28
C ALA A 445 6.70 -30.23 34.16
N CYS A 446 7.46 -29.83 33.14
CA CYS A 446 6.97 -29.15 31.95
C CYS A 446 7.28 -30.00 30.71
N GLN A 447 6.24 -30.52 30.05
CA GLN A 447 6.37 -31.26 28.80
C GLN A 447 6.46 -30.31 27.62
N PHE A 448 7.43 -30.54 26.75
CA PHE A 448 7.61 -29.86 25.47
C PHE A 448 7.17 -30.77 24.33
N THR A 449 6.18 -30.33 23.56
CA THR A 449 5.67 -31.04 22.37
C THR A 449 5.97 -30.18 21.14
N PRO A 450 6.98 -30.52 20.33
CA PRO A 450 7.43 -29.68 19.22
C PRO A 450 6.66 -29.95 17.92
N TYR A 451 6.47 -28.88 17.15
CA TYR A 451 5.84 -28.92 15.83
C TYR A 451 6.61 -28.07 14.83
N LEU A 452 6.77 -28.63 13.62
CA LEU A 452 7.14 -27.85 12.45
C LEU A 452 5.89 -27.13 11.95
N THR A 453 5.97 -25.82 11.75
CA THR A 453 4.85 -25.01 11.27
C THR A 453 5.14 -24.45 9.89
N LEU A 454 4.10 -24.33 9.07
CA LEU A 454 4.07 -23.40 7.96
C LEU A 454 3.12 -22.27 8.34
N ALA A 455 3.57 -21.02 8.30
CA ALA A 455 2.79 -19.89 8.76
C ALA A 455 2.86 -18.69 7.80
N GLU A 456 1.76 -17.97 7.73
CA GLU A 456 1.65 -16.66 7.11
C GLU A 456 2.16 -15.60 8.10
N VAL A 457 3.07 -14.75 7.64
CA VAL A 457 3.78 -13.79 8.47
C VAL A 457 3.62 -12.41 7.87
N GLN A 458 3.03 -11.48 8.64
CA GLN A 458 2.82 -10.10 8.22
C GLN A 458 3.94 -9.21 8.75
N TYR A 459 4.73 -8.67 7.83
CA TYR A 459 5.79 -7.71 8.09
C TYR A 459 5.25 -6.29 7.94
N SER A 460 5.21 -5.59 9.07
CA SER A 460 4.90 -4.16 9.21
C SER A 460 5.96 -3.50 10.11
N ASN A 461 5.61 -2.45 10.86
CA ASN A 461 6.44 -1.93 11.95
C ASN A 461 6.76 -2.98 13.02
N ILE A 462 5.85 -3.95 13.22
CA ILE A 462 6.06 -5.14 14.05
C ILE A 462 5.66 -6.36 13.20
N VAL A 463 6.47 -7.41 13.26
CA VAL A 463 6.19 -8.70 12.61
C VAL A 463 5.21 -9.48 13.46
N ASN A 464 4.13 -9.93 12.83
CA ASN A 464 3.10 -10.75 13.45
C ASN A 464 2.89 -12.02 12.64
N VAL A 465 2.83 -13.17 13.31
CA VAL A 465 2.36 -14.42 12.69
C VAL A 465 0.85 -14.29 12.53
N SER A 466 0.36 -14.04 11.31
CA SER A 466 -1.04 -13.72 11.07
C SER A 466 -1.93 -14.97 11.06
N ARG A 467 -1.40 -16.09 10.56
CA ARG A 467 -2.14 -17.36 10.43
C ARG A 467 -1.17 -18.55 10.36
N VAL A 468 -1.38 -19.59 11.17
CA VAL A 468 -0.74 -20.89 10.95
C VAL A 468 -1.49 -21.61 9.83
N ILE A 469 -0.77 -22.10 8.83
CA ILE A 469 -1.30 -22.78 7.63
C ILE A 469 -1.25 -24.30 7.82
N SER A 470 -0.10 -24.83 8.27
CA SER A 470 0.02 -26.21 8.75
C SER A 470 0.83 -26.25 10.05
N ARG A 471 0.58 -27.29 10.85
CA ARG A 471 1.30 -27.58 12.09
C ARG A 471 1.44 -29.10 12.19
N GLU A 472 2.65 -29.58 11.95
CA GLU A 472 2.96 -31.00 11.82
C GLU A 472 3.85 -31.44 12.98
N PRO A 473 3.55 -32.54 13.68
CA PRO A 473 4.38 -33.03 14.77
C PRO A 473 5.74 -33.46 14.23
N VAL A 474 6.78 -33.29 15.05
CA VAL A 474 8.13 -33.74 14.69
C VAL A 474 8.17 -35.26 14.53
N THR A 475 8.87 -35.74 13.50
CA THR A 475 9.02 -37.17 13.19
C THR A 475 10.37 -37.68 13.72
N PRO A 476 10.61 -39.01 13.79
CA PRO A 476 11.94 -39.54 14.12
C PRO A 476 13.08 -38.99 13.25
N LEU A 477 12.77 -38.62 11.99
CA LEU A 477 13.73 -38.08 11.04
C LEU A 477 14.06 -36.60 11.31
N THR A 478 13.09 -35.81 11.78
CA THR A 478 13.28 -34.38 12.12
C THR A 478 13.55 -34.13 13.61
N ALA A 479 13.42 -35.15 14.46
CA ALA A 479 13.71 -35.12 15.90
C ALA A 479 15.09 -34.53 16.30
N PRO A 480 16.19 -34.73 15.54
CA PRO A 480 17.48 -34.15 15.93
C PRO A 480 17.48 -32.61 16.00
N ILE A 481 16.58 -31.94 15.27
CA ILE A 481 16.42 -30.47 15.35
C ILE A 481 15.98 -30.06 16.76
N THR A 482 15.11 -30.83 17.42
CA THR A 482 14.57 -30.45 18.74
C THR A 482 15.64 -30.48 19.81
N TYR A 483 16.59 -31.41 19.74
CA TYR A 483 17.70 -31.51 20.68
C TYR A 483 18.56 -30.24 20.70
N THR A 484 18.89 -29.69 19.53
CA THR A 484 19.66 -28.44 19.41
C THR A 484 18.89 -27.23 19.93
N VAL A 485 17.58 -27.14 19.63
CA VAL A 485 16.74 -26.04 20.13
C VAL A 485 16.56 -26.12 21.66
N TYR A 486 16.30 -27.30 22.21
CA TYR A 486 16.13 -27.49 23.66
C TYR A 486 17.43 -27.38 24.47
N ALA A 487 18.60 -27.45 23.83
CA ALA A 487 19.87 -27.10 24.48
C ALA A 487 19.81 -25.68 25.10
N ALA A 488 19.07 -24.73 24.49
CA ALA A 488 18.86 -23.40 25.06
C ALA A 488 18.10 -23.39 26.39
N VAL A 489 17.27 -24.40 26.69
CA VAL A 489 16.60 -24.54 27.99
C VAL A 489 17.61 -24.93 29.07
N LYS A 490 18.45 -25.94 28.78
CA LYS A 490 19.52 -26.38 29.70
C LYS A 490 20.57 -25.29 29.88
N ASP A 491 20.91 -24.58 28.81
CA ASP A 491 21.77 -23.40 28.84
C ASP A 491 21.14 -22.29 29.69
N ALA A 492 19.88 -21.89 29.47
CA ALA A 492 19.24 -20.82 30.24
C ALA A 492 19.17 -21.11 31.75
N MET A 493 18.98 -22.37 32.14
CA MET A 493 18.95 -22.79 33.56
C MET A 493 20.34 -22.78 34.22
N THR A 494 21.43 -22.90 33.44
CA THR A 494 22.81 -23.01 33.94
C THR A 494 23.68 -21.78 33.66
N GLN A 495 23.32 -20.95 32.68
CA GLN A 495 23.93 -19.65 32.41
C GLN A 495 23.44 -18.60 33.42
N TYR A 496 24.30 -17.61 33.69
CA TYR A 496 24.03 -16.54 34.66
C TYR A 496 23.67 -17.05 36.08
N VAL A 497 24.06 -18.28 36.42
CA VAL A 497 24.10 -18.79 37.79
C VAL A 497 25.28 -18.11 38.51
N ALA A 498 24.96 -17.25 39.47
CA ALA A 498 25.91 -16.80 40.47
C ALA A 498 25.84 -17.72 41.69
N ASN A 499 26.81 -17.64 42.61
CA ASN A 499 26.86 -18.44 43.85
C ASN A 499 25.67 -18.22 44.82
N GLN A 500 24.64 -17.46 44.41
CA GLN A 500 23.45 -17.12 45.20
C GLN A 500 22.12 -17.20 44.45
N ARG A 501 22.10 -17.10 43.10
CA ARG A 501 20.88 -16.94 42.26
C ARG A 501 21.12 -17.36 40.80
N ASN A 502 20.04 -17.67 40.08
CA ASN A 502 20.04 -17.89 38.63
C ASN A 502 18.96 -17.05 37.92
N LYS A 503 19.27 -16.56 36.71
CA LYS A 503 18.46 -15.55 35.99
C LYS A 503 17.03 -15.99 35.68
N VAL A 504 16.80 -17.27 35.38
CA VAL A 504 15.44 -17.80 35.15
C VAL A 504 14.60 -17.77 36.43
N GLY A 505 15.21 -18.05 37.59
CA GLY A 505 14.53 -17.93 38.89
C GLY A 505 14.15 -16.49 39.21
N ASP A 506 15.07 -15.53 38.99
CA ASP A 506 14.81 -14.09 39.18
C ASP A 506 13.70 -13.59 38.23
N ASP A 507 13.68 -14.04 36.96
CA ASP A 507 12.65 -13.66 35.97
C ASP A 507 11.25 -14.18 36.34
N VAL A 508 11.15 -15.48 36.69
CA VAL A 508 9.89 -16.08 37.12
C VAL A 508 9.39 -15.44 38.40
N ALA A 509 10.28 -15.12 39.35
CA ALA A 509 9.92 -14.39 40.58
C ALA A 509 9.43 -12.96 40.32
N ALA A 510 10.03 -12.24 39.38
CA ALA A 510 9.56 -10.91 38.98
C ALA A 510 8.16 -10.97 38.36
N LEU A 511 7.93 -11.89 37.42
CA LEU A 511 6.63 -12.07 36.74
C LEU A 511 5.55 -12.54 37.73
N TYR A 512 5.87 -13.50 38.60
CA TYR A 512 4.93 -14.03 39.59
C TYR A 512 4.56 -12.99 40.66
N GLY A 513 5.53 -12.21 41.14
CA GLY A 513 5.34 -11.14 42.13
C GLY A 513 4.61 -9.90 41.60
N ILE A 514 4.54 -9.70 40.28
CA ILE A 514 3.68 -8.69 39.65
C ILE A 514 2.20 -9.11 39.70
N SER A 515 1.92 -10.41 39.57
CA SER A 515 0.56 -10.94 39.44
C SER A 515 -0.02 -11.56 40.72
N SER A 516 0.79 -11.76 41.77
CA SER A 516 0.36 -12.41 43.01
C SER A 516 1.29 -12.13 44.20
N SER A 517 0.79 -12.36 45.43
CA SER A 517 1.62 -12.44 46.63
C SER A 517 2.51 -13.68 46.60
N ILE A 518 3.82 -13.46 46.74
CA ILE A 518 4.86 -14.52 46.72
C ILE A 518 4.64 -15.56 47.85
N ASP A 519 4.00 -15.15 48.96
CA ASP A 519 3.71 -15.97 50.13
C ASP A 519 2.63 -17.06 49.92
N SER A 520 2.02 -17.12 48.73
CA SER A 520 0.94 -18.05 48.40
C SER A 520 1.19 -18.72 47.03
N SER A 521 1.20 -20.05 46.97
CA SER A 521 1.41 -20.81 45.72
C SER A 521 0.12 -20.93 44.88
N ASN A 522 0.06 -20.20 43.77
CA ASN A 522 -0.97 -20.25 42.75
C ASN A 522 -0.42 -21.05 41.55
N ASP A 523 -0.54 -22.37 41.63
CA ASP A 523 0.00 -23.29 40.62
C ASP A 523 -0.49 -23.02 39.19
N PRO A 524 -1.78 -22.71 38.94
CA PRO A 524 -2.24 -22.29 37.60
C PRO A 524 -1.48 -21.08 37.04
N LEU A 525 -1.35 -20.00 37.82
CA LEU A 525 -0.60 -18.80 37.40
C LEU A 525 0.87 -19.11 37.11
N LEU A 526 1.51 -19.90 37.97
CA LEU A 526 2.92 -20.24 37.82
C LEU A 526 3.17 -21.21 36.65
N ASN A 527 2.22 -22.09 36.34
CA ASN A 527 2.24 -22.89 35.11
C ASN A 527 2.12 -22.00 33.87
N THR A 528 1.14 -21.09 33.81
CA THR A 528 0.99 -20.14 32.68
C THR A 528 2.26 -19.31 32.44
N ILE A 529 2.90 -18.81 33.50
CA ILE A 529 4.17 -18.07 33.41
C ILE A 529 5.28 -18.95 32.82
N LEU A 530 5.47 -20.17 33.34
CA LEU A 530 6.52 -21.08 32.90
C LEU A 530 6.30 -21.61 31.47
N GLU A 531 5.06 -21.94 31.11
CA GLU A 531 4.66 -22.35 29.77
C GLU A 531 5.01 -21.27 28.74
N ALA A 532 4.59 -20.03 28.99
CA ALA A 532 4.88 -18.91 28.11
C ALA A 532 6.37 -18.53 28.09
N TYR A 533 7.08 -18.60 29.22
CA TYR A 533 8.52 -18.31 29.30
C TYR A 533 9.35 -19.33 28.49
N LEU A 534 9.11 -20.62 28.73
CA LEU A 534 9.83 -21.70 28.06
C LEU A 534 9.50 -21.74 26.56
N ARG A 535 8.23 -21.55 26.17
CA ARG A 535 7.82 -21.39 24.76
C ARG A 535 8.60 -20.25 24.07
N GLY A 536 8.67 -19.07 24.70
CA GLY A 536 9.38 -17.91 24.15
C GLY A 536 10.87 -18.16 23.95
N LEU A 537 11.52 -18.83 24.92
CA LEU A 537 12.93 -19.24 24.83
C LEU A 537 13.18 -20.20 23.66
N ILE A 538 12.36 -21.25 23.55
CA ILE A 538 12.49 -22.34 22.57
C ILE A 538 12.26 -21.82 21.14
N GLU A 539 11.18 -21.07 20.90
CA GLU A 539 10.89 -20.53 19.57
C GLU A 539 11.97 -19.53 19.11
N THR A 540 12.46 -18.69 20.03
CA THR A 540 13.54 -17.74 19.73
C THR A 540 14.86 -18.44 19.45
N ARG A 541 15.18 -19.54 20.16
CA ARG A 541 16.36 -20.35 19.83
C ARG A 541 16.25 -20.97 18.44
N ALA A 542 15.10 -21.52 18.07
CA ALA A 542 14.91 -22.09 16.73
C ALA A 542 15.08 -21.05 15.60
N THR A 543 14.65 -19.80 15.81
CA THR A 543 14.95 -18.67 14.91
C THR A 543 16.46 -18.40 14.80
N ILE A 544 17.18 -18.47 15.92
CA ILE A 544 18.63 -18.26 15.96
C ILE A 544 19.37 -19.39 15.24
N ASP A 545 19.02 -20.66 15.47
CA ASP A 545 19.64 -21.82 14.81
C ASP A 545 19.42 -21.83 13.28
N LYS A 546 18.30 -21.27 12.82
CA LYS A 546 18.00 -21.08 11.39
C LYS A 546 18.66 -19.83 10.78
N THR A 547 19.47 -19.08 11.52
CA THR A 547 20.14 -17.86 11.03
C THR A 547 21.56 -18.17 10.55
N PRO A 548 21.85 -18.16 9.23
CA PRO A 548 23.23 -18.30 8.74
C PRO A 548 23.97 -16.96 8.87
N PRO A 549 25.31 -16.95 9.08
CA PRO A 549 26.23 -18.09 9.26
C PRO A 549 26.54 -18.35 10.75
N LEU A 550 25.54 -18.33 11.64
CA LEU A 550 25.81 -18.22 13.08
C LEU A 550 26.41 -19.49 13.70
N SER A 551 27.72 -19.43 13.97
CA SER A 551 28.46 -20.45 14.73
C SER A 551 28.18 -20.36 16.24
N ALA A 552 26.97 -20.74 16.66
CA ALA A 552 26.45 -20.64 18.02
C ALA A 552 26.59 -21.90 18.90
N GLY A 553 27.58 -22.76 18.65
CA GLY A 553 27.81 -23.95 19.49
C GLY A 553 28.72 -25.01 18.87
N ARG A 554 28.64 -26.24 19.41
CA ARG A 554 29.34 -27.42 18.88
C ARG A 554 28.66 -27.96 17.62
N GLY A 555 28.95 -27.32 16.49
CA GLY A 555 28.62 -27.81 15.15
C GLY A 555 27.43 -27.09 14.53
N HIS A 556 27.69 -25.98 13.84
CA HIS A 556 26.70 -25.17 13.14
C HIS A 556 27.24 -24.79 11.75
N ILE A 557 26.34 -24.47 10.82
CA ILE A 557 26.61 -24.42 9.38
C ILE A 557 27.41 -23.17 8.99
N MET A 558 28.65 -23.35 8.53
CA MET A 558 29.59 -22.27 8.19
C MET A 558 29.38 -21.69 6.76
N ALA A 559 28.13 -21.58 6.29
CA ALA A 559 27.79 -21.04 4.97
C ALA A 559 27.57 -19.52 5.07
N ALA A 560 28.44 -18.71 4.46
CA ALA A 560 28.50 -17.25 4.61
C ALA A 560 27.20 -16.52 4.19
N SER A 561 26.46 -17.10 3.24
CA SER A 561 25.13 -16.70 2.80
C SER A 561 24.19 -17.92 2.79
N ILE A 562 22.88 -17.68 2.95
CA ILE A 562 21.85 -18.70 2.74
C ILE A 562 21.79 -19.18 1.27
N HIS A 563 22.40 -18.43 0.36
CA HIS A 563 22.52 -18.78 -1.06
C HIS A 563 23.74 -19.68 -1.36
N ASP A 564 24.65 -19.89 -0.41
CA ASP A 564 25.83 -20.76 -0.55
C ASP A 564 25.53 -22.22 -0.13
N LEU A 565 24.29 -22.50 0.27
CA LEU A 565 23.82 -23.79 0.78
C LEU A 565 23.42 -24.75 -0.35
N SER A 566 23.47 -26.06 -0.08
CA SER A 566 22.88 -27.06 -0.98
C SER A 566 21.36 -26.79 -1.15
N PRO A 567 20.82 -26.93 -2.38
CA PRO A 567 19.37 -26.94 -2.62
C PRO A 567 18.61 -27.98 -1.77
N GLU A 568 19.29 -29.02 -1.28
CA GLU A 568 18.69 -30.10 -0.46
C GLU A 568 18.35 -29.67 0.97
N TRP A 569 19.00 -28.62 1.48
CA TRP A 569 18.76 -28.08 2.84
C TRP A 569 17.91 -26.80 2.82
N THR A 570 17.57 -26.30 1.63
CA THR A 570 16.81 -25.06 1.47
C THR A 570 15.46 -25.33 0.82
N THR A 571 14.53 -24.42 1.03
CA THR A 571 13.22 -24.39 0.39
C THR A 571 12.93 -22.98 -0.12
N ARG A 572 11.94 -22.86 -0.99
CA ARG A 572 11.43 -21.57 -1.45
C ARG A 572 10.28 -21.14 -0.56
N PHE A 573 10.28 -19.88 -0.16
CA PHE A 573 9.09 -19.23 0.39
C PHE A 573 8.54 -18.24 -0.64
N ASP A 574 7.21 -18.19 -0.75
CA ASP A 574 6.49 -17.21 -1.55
C ASP A 574 5.83 -16.17 -0.62
N GLY A 575 5.41 -15.03 -1.19
CA GLY A 575 4.77 -13.96 -0.44
C GLY A 575 4.20 -12.86 -1.32
N VAL A 576 3.62 -11.84 -0.70
CA VAL A 576 3.05 -10.66 -1.38
C VAL A 576 3.57 -9.39 -0.73
N TRP A 577 4.22 -8.54 -1.52
CA TRP A 577 4.58 -7.18 -1.15
C TRP A 577 3.42 -6.24 -1.47
N SER A 578 2.92 -5.54 -0.45
CA SER A 578 1.77 -4.65 -0.54
C SER A 578 2.23 -3.21 -0.29
N TYR A 579 2.25 -2.38 -1.32
CA TYR A 579 2.63 -0.96 -1.19
C TYR A 579 1.49 -0.03 -1.59
N GLU A 580 1.41 1.11 -0.90
CA GLU A 580 0.46 2.16 -1.22
C GLU A 580 0.94 2.95 -2.44
N THR A 581 0.02 3.37 -3.31
CA THR A 581 0.32 4.22 -4.47
C THR A 581 -0.92 5.00 -4.89
N LEU A 582 -0.75 5.96 -5.78
CA LEU A 582 -1.86 6.60 -6.49
C LEU A 582 -2.15 5.84 -7.80
N GLY A 583 -3.41 5.83 -8.23
CA GLY A 583 -3.85 5.24 -9.50
C GLY A 583 -5.36 5.37 -9.72
N TRP A 584 -5.88 4.67 -10.72
CA TRP A 584 -7.32 4.64 -11.01
C TRP A 584 -7.88 3.28 -10.63
N HIS A 585 -8.66 3.28 -9.56
CA HIS A 585 -9.34 2.11 -9.01
C HIS A 585 -10.53 2.57 -8.17
N LYS A 586 -11.62 1.81 -8.20
CA LYS A 586 -12.79 1.98 -7.34
C LYS A 586 -12.48 1.55 -5.90
N ALA A 587 -11.87 2.45 -5.13
CA ALA A 587 -11.84 2.37 -3.67
C ALA A 587 -13.25 2.04 -3.11
N ASN A 588 -13.32 1.35 -1.96
CA ASN A 588 -14.47 0.55 -1.50
C ASN A 588 -15.85 1.22 -1.39
N GLU A 589 -15.98 2.53 -1.65
CA GLU A 589 -17.27 3.21 -1.73
C GLU A 589 -18.14 2.75 -2.91
N SER A 590 -19.41 3.16 -2.90
CA SER A 590 -20.38 2.71 -3.91
C SER A 590 -20.16 3.36 -5.28
N ILE A 591 -20.49 2.61 -6.33
CA ILE A 591 -20.42 3.01 -7.76
C ILE A 591 -21.15 4.35 -8.04
N LYS A 592 -22.08 4.75 -7.17
CA LYS A 592 -22.84 6.01 -7.23
C LYS A 592 -21.95 7.24 -7.40
N SER A 593 -20.80 7.32 -6.71
CA SER A 593 -19.93 8.51 -6.74
C SER A 593 -19.37 8.76 -8.16
N THR A 594 -18.75 7.75 -8.76
CA THR A 594 -18.21 7.82 -10.12
C THR A 594 -19.30 7.95 -11.19
N ILE A 595 -20.49 7.36 -10.96
CA ILE A 595 -21.65 7.56 -11.85
C ILE A 595 -22.13 9.02 -11.85
N ILE A 596 -22.17 9.69 -10.70
CA ILE A 596 -22.53 11.11 -10.64
C ILE A 596 -21.56 11.95 -11.48
N GLY A 597 -20.28 11.58 -11.53
CA GLY A 597 -19.28 12.20 -12.40
C GLY A 597 -19.51 11.99 -13.91
N ILE A 598 -19.95 10.81 -14.37
CA ILE A 598 -20.09 10.56 -15.83
C ILE A 598 -21.41 11.10 -16.41
N VAL A 599 -22.45 11.28 -15.59
CA VAL A 599 -23.80 11.67 -16.05
C VAL A 599 -23.84 13.02 -16.79
N PRO A 600 -23.25 14.13 -16.30
CA PRO A 600 -23.32 15.40 -17.04
C PRO A 600 -22.59 15.35 -18.39
N ILE A 601 -21.48 14.63 -18.46
CA ILE A 601 -20.70 14.41 -19.69
C ILE A 601 -21.55 13.62 -20.71
N LEU A 602 -22.20 12.54 -20.28
CA LEU A 602 -23.11 11.76 -21.12
C LEU A 602 -24.31 12.59 -21.60
N LEU A 603 -24.96 13.36 -20.72
CA LEU A 603 -26.11 14.18 -21.10
C LEU A 603 -25.75 15.28 -22.11
N ILE A 604 -24.62 15.96 -21.93
CA ILE A 604 -24.17 17.02 -22.87
C ILE A 604 -23.67 16.43 -24.20
N THR A 605 -22.93 15.32 -24.18
CA THR A 605 -22.49 14.66 -25.42
C THR A 605 -23.67 14.07 -26.22
N ILE A 606 -24.62 13.38 -25.57
CA ILE A 606 -25.83 12.87 -26.24
C ILE A 606 -26.69 14.01 -26.80
N THR A 607 -26.93 15.08 -26.03
CA THR A 607 -27.73 16.22 -26.51
C THR A 607 -27.05 16.99 -27.64
N THR A 608 -25.73 17.21 -27.61
CA THR A 608 -25.03 17.81 -28.77
C THR A 608 -25.14 16.97 -30.04
N ILE A 609 -24.91 15.65 -29.96
CA ILE A 609 -24.99 14.74 -31.10
C ILE A 609 -26.42 14.73 -31.65
N PHE A 610 -27.44 14.67 -30.77
CA PHE A 610 -28.84 14.76 -31.18
C PHE A 610 -29.17 16.08 -31.88
N LEU A 611 -28.75 17.23 -31.33
CA LEU A 611 -28.95 18.55 -31.92
C LEU A 611 -28.34 18.64 -33.32
N VAL A 612 -27.10 18.17 -33.50
CA VAL A 612 -26.41 18.21 -34.80
C VAL A 612 -27.05 17.24 -35.81
N LEU A 613 -27.40 16.01 -35.41
CA LEU A 613 -28.10 15.05 -36.27
C LEU A 613 -29.47 15.55 -36.71
N PHE A 614 -30.26 16.13 -35.79
CA PHE A 614 -31.55 16.73 -36.09
C PHE A 614 -31.41 17.92 -37.05
N SER A 615 -30.39 18.77 -36.83
CA SER A 615 -30.09 19.90 -37.73
C SER A 615 -29.77 19.41 -39.14
N TRP A 616 -28.92 18.40 -39.26
CA TRP A 616 -28.52 17.79 -40.53
C TRP A 616 -29.72 17.17 -41.28
N LEU A 617 -30.60 16.47 -40.57
CA LEU A 617 -31.84 15.91 -41.13
C LEU A 617 -32.82 17.01 -41.57
N SER A 618 -32.97 18.10 -40.80
CA SER A 618 -33.81 19.24 -41.18
C SER A 618 -33.30 19.96 -42.44
N LEU A 619 -31.99 20.21 -42.51
CA LEU A 619 -31.32 20.87 -43.64
C LEU A 619 -31.42 20.07 -44.95
N LYS A 620 -31.44 18.73 -44.86
CA LYS A 620 -31.52 17.83 -46.03
C LYS A 620 -32.79 18.01 -46.88
N GLY A 621 -33.83 18.67 -46.34
CA GLY A 621 -35.08 18.96 -47.03
C GLY A 621 -35.22 20.40 -47.58
N THR A 622 -34.28 21.32 -47.33
CA THR A 622 -34.46 22.76 -47.62
C THR A 622 -33.44 23.30 -48.63
N GLN A 623 -33.81 23.40 -49.91
CA GLN A 623 -32.90 23.82 -51.00
C GLN A 623 -32.49 25.31 -51.01
N HIS A 624 -33.13 26.18 -50.21
CA HIS A 624 -32.93 27.63 -50.28
C HIS A 624 -31.71 28.18 -49.51
N LEU A 625 -30.95 27.35 -48.78
CA LEU A 625 -29.77 27.77 -48.00
C LEU A 625 -28.46 27.74 -48.80
N ARG A 626 -28.45 28.31 -50.02
CA ARG A 626 -27.27 28.24 -50.91
C ARG A 626 -26.19 29.29 -50.65
N ASP A 627 -26.52 30.35 -49.91
CA ASP A 627 -25.61 31.43 -49.53
C ASP A 627 -25.79 31.86 -48.07
N GLU A 628 -24.70 32.33 -47.47
CA GLU A 628 -24.55 32.98 -46.15
C GLU A 628 -25.55 32.58 -45.03
N PRO A 629 -25.14 31.72 -44.07
CA PRO A 629 -26.01 31.27 -42.99
C PRO A 629 -26.36 32.40 -42.01
N PHE A 630 -27.60 32.40 -41.51
CA PHE A 630 -28.03 33.31 -40.46
C PHE A 630 -27.34 32.98 -39.13
N ASP A 631 -26.50 33.89 -38.63
CA ASP A 631 -25.96 33.86 -37.28
C ASP A 631 -26.92 34.58 -36.30
N PRO A 632 -27.55 33.84 -35.35
CA PRO A 632 -28.41 34.43 -34.33
C PRO A 632 -27.63 35.11 -33.19
N ASN A 633 -26.31 34.90 -33.09
CA ASN A 633 -25.49 35.52 -32.05
C ASN A 633 -24.97 36.91 -32.44
N ASN A 634 -24.77 37.18 -33.72
CA ASN A 634 -24.55 38.53 -34.22
C ASN A 634 -25.82 39.38 -34.03
N LEU A 635 -25.74 40.35 -33.11
CA LEU A 635 -26.86 41.23 -32.76
C LEU A 635 -27.32 42.09 -33.95
N VAL A 636 -26.43 42.42 -34.88
CA VAL A 636 -26.75 43.26 -36.04
C VAL A 636 -27.59 42.49 -37.07
N THR A 637 -27.28 41.22 -37.34
CA THR A 637 -28.12 40.38 -38.21
C THR A 637 -29.47 40.06 -37.56
N LEU A 638 -29.51 39.86 -36.24
CA LEU A 638 -30.75 39.66 -35.50
C LEU A 638 -31.66 40.91 -35.54
N LEU A 639 -31.13 42.09 -35.19
CA LEU A 639 -31.88 43.35 -35.19
C LEU A 639 -32.31 43.75 -36.59
N LYS A 640 -31.45 43.55 -37.61
CA LYS A 640 -31.78 43.79 -39.01
C LYS A 640 -32.95 42.90 -39.44
N ALA A 641 -32.91 41.59 -39.17
CA ALA A 641 -34.02 40.70 -39.52
C ALA A 641 -35.31 40.99 -38.74
N GLY A 642 -35.23 41.45 -37.49
CA GLY A 642 -36.39 41.89 -36.70
C GLY A 642 -37.05 43.16 -37.24
N ARG A 643 -36.24 44.13 -37.68
CA ARG A 643 -36.68 45.36 -38.35
C ARG A 643 -37.29 45.06 -39.72
N ASP A 644 -36.55 44.33 -40.56
CA ASP A 644 -36.91 44.08 -41.96
C ASP A 644 -38.09 43.09 -42.10
N GLY A 645 -38.42 42.35 -41.03
CA GLY A 645 -39.55 41.41 -40.96
C GLY A 645 -40.85 41.92 -40.31
N ALA A 646 -40.98 43.23 -40.05
CA ALA A 646 -42.14 43.86 -39.39
C ALA A 646 -42.47 43.34 -37.97
N MET A 647 -41.50 42.76 -37.26
CA MET A 647 -41.68 42.32 -35.86
C MET A 647 -41.90 43.52 -34.92
N VAL A 648 -41.28 44.66 -35.25
CA VAL A 648 -41.36 45.92 -34.49
C VAL A 648 -42.80 46.44 -34.40
N ASP A 649 -43.57 46.37 -35.49
CA ASP A 649 -44.94 46.92 -35.54
C ASP A 649 -45.92 46.13 -34.66
N ILE A 650 -45.74 44.80 -34.55
CA ILE A 650 -46.59 43.96 -33.68
C ILE A 650 -46.24 44.15 -32.20
N LEU A 651 -44.98 44.41 -31.86
CA LEU A 651 -44.59 44.74 -30.48
C LEU A 651 -44.97 46.18 -30.10
N GLY A 652 -44.82 47.14 -31.01
CA GLY A 652 -45.20 48.54 -30.78
C GLY A 652 -46.71 48.76 -30.67
N SER A 653 -47.50 48.02 -31.43
CA SER A 653 -48.98 48.13 -31.41
C SER A 653 -49.65 47.51 -30.16
N GLN A 654 -48.90 46.84 -29.26
CA GLN A 654 -49.49 46.31 -28.02
C GLN A 654 -50.06 47.39 -27.08
N GLN A 655 -49.72 48.67 -27.26
CA GLN A 655 -50.23 49.75 -26.41
C GLN A 655 -51.72 50.07 -26.62
N THR A 656 -52.39 49.49 -27.62
CA THR A 656 -53.80 49.78 -27.95
C THR A 656 -54.74 48.55 -28.02
N LEU A 657 -54.25 47.33 -27.78
CA LEU A 657 -55.12 46.14 -27.65
C LEU A 657 -55.39 45.81 -26.18
N GLY A 658 -56.67 45.73 -25.83
CA GLY A 658 -57.14 45.48 -24.47
C GLY A 658 -56.76 44.11 -23.89
N SER A 659 -56.96 43.97 -22.58
CA SER A 659 -56.47 42.91 -21.67
C SER A 659 -56.89 41.46 -21.99
N ALA A 660 -57.64 41.21 -23.06
CA ALA A 660 -58.00 39.87 -23.53
C ALA A 660 -56.93 39.19 -24.42
N ALA A 661 -55.91 39.92 -24.88
CA ALA A 661 -54.96 39.44 -25.90
C ALA A 661 -53.67 38.76 -25.36
N ILE A 662 -53.50 38.68 -24.03
CA ILE A 662 -52.21 38.36 -23.36
C ILE A 662 -51.72 36.91 -23.61
N GLY A 663 -52.60 35.99 -24.02
CA GLY A 663 -52.32 34.55 -24.13
C GLY A 663 -51.93 33.99 -25.52
N ARG A 664 -51.59 34.81 -26.52
CA ARG A 664 -51.29 34.31 -27.88
C ARG A 664 -49.80 34.05 -28.10
N ASP A 665 -49.46 32.77 -28.30
CA ASP A 665 -48.14 32.30 -28.74
C ASP A 665 -47.73 32.91 -30.09
N VAL A 666 -46.88 33.94 -30.07
CA VAL A 666 -46.31 34.53 -31.28
C VAL A 666 -45.28 33.58 -31.87
N ARG A 667 -45.67 32.87 -32.93
CA ARG A 667 -44.75 32.08 -33.76
C ARG A 667 -44.07 32.98 -34.78
N ILE A 668 -42.78 32.78 -34.98
CA ILE A 668 -41.95 33.54 -35.91
C ILE A 668 -41.25 32.55 -36.83
N GLN A 669 -41.19 32.89 -38.11
CA GLN A 669 -40.44 32.15 -39.12
C GLN A 669 -39.42 33.09 -39.74
N LEU A 670 -38.17 32.65 -39.79
CA LEU A 670 -37.13 33.37 -40.52
C LEU A 670 -37.35 33.12 -42.02
N HIS A 671 -37.73 34.18 -42.73
CA HIS A 671 -37.88 34.21 -44.17
C HIS A 671 -36.65 34.88 -44.79
N ARG A 672 -36.40 34.66 -46.09
CA ARG A 672 -35.33 35.35 -46.82
C ARG A 672 -35.83 35.84 -48.16
N ASN A 673 -35.69 37.13 -48.39
CA ASN A 673 -36.23 37.84 -49.54
C ASN A 673 -35.09 38.44 -50.36
N ALA A 674 -34.82 37.85 -51.53
CA ALA A 674 -33.74 38.14 -52.48
C ALA A 674 -32.30 38.14 -51.91
N THR A 675 -31.99 39.03 -50.98
CA THR A 675 -30.68 39.15 -50.30
C THR A 675 -30.80 39.28 -48.77
N GLN A 676 -31.96 39.65 -48.23
CA GLN A 676 -32.14 40.02 -46.81
C GLN A 676 -32.91 38.94 -46.02
N TRP A 677 -32.56 38.81 -44.73
CA TRP A 677 -33.27 37.96 -43.77
C TRP A 677 -34.38 38.77 -43.09
N GLU A 678 -35.55 38.17 -42.89
CA GLU A 678 -36.75 38.80 -42.32
C GLU A 678 -37.37 37.88 -41.25
N LEU A 679 -37.60 38.35 -40.03
CA LEU A 679 -38.30 37.61 -38.97
C LEU A 679 -39.81 37.84 -39.06
N ARG A 680 -40.51 37.06 -39.90
CA ARG A 680 -41.94 37.24 -40.12
C ARG A 680 -42.79 36.54 -39.04
N PRO A 681 -43.78 37.24 -38.44
CA PRO A 681 -44.74 36.63 -37.52
C PRO A 681 -45.75 35.78 -38.28
N VAL A 682 -45.87 34.50 -37.92
CA VAL A 682 -46.81 33.56 -38.55
C VAL A 682 -48.08 33.49 -37.71
N LYS A 683 -49.19 33.97 -38.27
CA LYS A 683 -50.52 33.81 -37.66
C LYS A 683 -50.83 32.32 -37.53
N VAL A 684 -51.14 31.89 -36.31
CA VAL A 684 -51.81 30.61 -36.07
C VAL A 684 -53.23 30.75 -36.64
N ALA A 685 -53.61 29.83 -37.51
CA ALA A 685 -54.98 29.66 -38.02
C ALA A 685 -55.79 28.81 -37.04
#